data_AF-A0A4Q7Z5L7-F1
#
_entry.id   AF-A0A4Q7Z5L7-F1
#
_cell.length_a   1.000
_cell.length_b   1.000
_cell.length_c   1.000
_cell.angle_alpha   90.00
_cell.angle_beta   90.00
_cell.angle_gamma   90.00
#
_symmetry.space_group_name_H-M   'P 1'
#
loop_
_entity.id
_entity.type
_entity.pdbx_description
1 polymer ?
#
loop_
_entity_poly.entity_id
_entity_poly.type
_entity_poly.pdbx_seq_one_letter_code
_entity_poly.pdbx_strand_id
1 'polypeptide(L)'
;MMIDYNVSDHWSADDPAWLKSLVSSLDRHHGVSTILPLTVLAEEVLQWVELASGVDAWKNTANRKSLRLDLDESINMLGASLRAHIGASLAQFQAAFSQLTGSPTRVLAQPPGTRTDAVWTSVTKAAKDLLGTLDADEAVRASWDDLVATAQNRALEGREYRPIAELLFDQLRRRGLSAKWIFRDLISVIAFGRDPYAIPIGQSSVPLQERIANARTHVGTPAQVEPVVVWLGYQGEAFMHLSAGRVTFINALWAVPNARPEGQDFEHKEELWELVRSDDLFKVAKMVHEESDVDFLVRVDLGTTTAAGALDRAVRIVNTIFNVSIHNSGGIRPHLAQHAVLRSGKAGSLNSAVSPRETGFPRDHYGAGITADAIAKHGPRIASALAREELPRFLAAALEAQTIADRPFSRDMALRKPSEADISSVIPLADRVVQHVAAHAALGPNDLFDLLGKHWPHARWLTDVQRAVGMCLLGGGNRSELFSELTGEWLAKNSPRPWLLFVADCSGDLLSLCRIESERAWIRRMFASVSDHSEYRALIAYYTAEGAVLEARRRRVRNALVHGNPTSFAIVESVREYAEFLSRSALNRGFESYVQGTAPAAALAQQADQVTAMQGGQDAASYWRARLVTRASPGAESS
;
A
#
# COMPACT_ATOMS: atom_id res chain seq x y z
N MET A 1 21.66 2.32 23.47
CA MET A 1 22.97 1.65 23.61
C MET A 1 22.69 0.21 24.00
N MET A 2 22.64 -0.70 23.04
CA MET A 2 22.39 -2.13 23.26
C MET A 2 23.68 -2.71 23.85
N ILE A 3 23.62 -3.21 25.08
CA ILE A 3 24.68 -4.10 25.57
C ILE A 3 24.57 -5.34 24.69
N ASP A 4 25.58 -5.56 23.84
CA ASP A 4 25.78 -6.84 23.18
C ASP A 4 25.87 -7.88 24.28
N TYR A 5 24.76 -8.58 24.54
CA TYR A 5 24.78 -9.86 25.22
C TYR A 5 25.35 -10.91 24.24
N ASN A 6 26.54 -10.62 23.70
CA ASN A 6 27.40 -11.67 23.21
C ASN A 6 27.52 -12.65 24.38
N VAL A 7 27.41 -13.93 24.04
CA VAL A 7 27.33 -15.08 24.95
C VAL A 7 28.67 -15.28 25.69
N SER A 8 29.21 -14.23 26.33
CA SER A 8 30.47 -14.22 27.06
C SER A 8 30.23 -14.56 28.53
N ASP A 9 30.71 -15.74 28.91
CA ASP A 9 31.25 -16.17 30.21
C ASP A 9 30.46 -15.96 31.52
N HIS A 10 29.21 -15.49 31.50
CA HIS A 10 28.40 -15.30 32.71
C HIS A 10 27.45 -16.46 33.06
N TRP A 11 27.66 -17.64 32.48
CA TRP A 11 26.86 -18.83 32.79
C TRP A 11 27.30 -19.46 34.11
N SER A 12 26.35 -19.94 34.92
CA SER A 12 26.72 -20.73 36.10
C SER A 12 27.44 -22.00 35.66
N ALA A 13 28.42 -22.46 36.43
CA ALA A 13 29.06 -23.76 36.20
C ALA A 13 28.04 -24.92 36.23
N ASP A 14 26.92 -24.71 36.91
CA ASP A 14 25.83 -25.70 37.05
C ASP A 14 24.83 -25.67 35.88
N ASP A 15 24.89 -24.67 34.99
CA ASP A 15 23.95 -24.57 33.86
C ASP A 15 24.32 -25.59 32.76
N PRO A 16 23.36 -26.38 32.26
CA PRO A 16 23.66 -27.43 31.30
C PRO A 16 23.95 -26.84 29.90
N ALA A 17 24.87 -27.47 29.16
CA ALA A 17 25.32 -26.98 27.84
C ALA A 17 24.19 -26.77 26.82
N TRP A 18 23.09 -27.53 26.92
CA TRP A 18 21.94 -27.36 26.02
C TRP A 18 21.22 -26.03 26.21
N LEU A 19 21.34 -25.39 27.38
CA LEU A 19 20.75 -24.10 27.69
C LEU A 19 21.33 -22.99 26.79
N LYS A 20 22.63 -23.08 26.48
CA LYS A 20 23.30 -22.18 25.52
C LYS A 20 22.72 -22.33 24.12
N SER A 21 22.41 -23.56 23.71
CA SER A 21 21.77 -23.83 22.42
C SER A 21 20.34 -23.28 22.37
N LEU A 22 19.57 -23.40 23.45
CA LEU A 22 18.25 -22.78 23.55
C LEU A 22 18.33 -21.25 23.41
N VAL A 23 19.21 -20.59 24.17
CA VAL A 23 19.38 -19.13 24.10
C VAL A 23 19.88 -18.68 22.71
N SER A 24 20.81 -19.41 22.11
CA SER A 24 21.28 -19.12 20.75
C SER A 24 20.18 -19.24 19.69
N SER A 25 19.21 -20.16 19.87
CA SER A 25 18.07 -20.29 18.95
C SER A 25 17.13 -19.08 18.97
N LEU A 26 17.06 -18.37 20.11
CA LEU A 26 16.27 -17.15 20.28
C LEU A 26 16.97 -15.92 19.69
N ASP A 27 18.28 -15.99 19.44
CA ASP A 27 18.97 -14.90 18.76
C ASP A 27 18.84 -15.04 17.23
N ARG A 28 18.17 -14.06 16.63
CA ARG A 28 17.91 -14.01 15.18
C ARG A 28 19.07 -13.43 14.36
N HIS A 29 20.12 -12.90 14.98
CA HIS A 29 21.28 -12.39 14.24
C HIS A 29 22.14 -13.53 13.65
N HIS A 30 21.98 -14.76 14.13
CA HIS A 30 22.73 -15.93 13.68
C HIS A 30 22.06 -16.70 12.51
N GLY A 31 21.30 -16.00 11.65
CA GLY A 31 20.70 -16.56 10.43
C GLY A 31 19.20 -16.90 10.53
N VAL A 32 18.60 -17.16 9.37
CA VAL A 32 17.18 -17.55 9.20
C VAL A 32 17.07 -19.00 8.73
N SER A 33 15.97 -19.68 9.06
CA SER A 33 15.70 -21.01 8.53
C SER A 33 15.40 -20.95 7.03
N THR A 34 15.75 -22.01 6.31
CA THR A 34 15.23 -22.25 4.97
C THR A 34 13.79 -22.75 4.99
N ILE A 35 13.34 -23.28 6.14
CA ILE A 35 12.00 -23.85 6.33
C ILE A 35 11.07 -22.75 6.83
N LEU A 36 10.03 -22.47 6.06
CA LEU A 36 9.06 -21.44 6.42
C LEU A 36 8.15 -21.90 7.58
N PRO A 37 7.80 -21.00 8.53
CA PRO A 37 6.83 -21.31 9.58
C PRO A 37 5.48 -21.75 9.01
N LEU A 38 4.83 -22.71 9.68
CA LEU A 38 3.51 -23.21 9.25
C LEU A 38 2.46 -22.08 9.17
N THR A 39 2.55 -21.09 10.06
CA THR A 39 1.72 -19.88 10.02
C THR A 39 1.92 -19.09 8.73
N VAL A 40 3.15 -18.97 8.23
CA VAL A 40 3.47 -18.28 6.97
C VAL A 40 2.89 -19.05 5.77
N LEU A 41 3.04 -20.38 5.75
CA LEU A 41 2.55 -21.21 4.64
C LEU A 41 1.03 -21.32 4.59
N ALA A 42 0.37 -21.47 5.74
CA ALA A 42 -1.10 -21.45 5.81
C ALA A 42 -1.63 -20.08 5.34
N GLU A 43 -0.94 -18.99 5.67
CA GLU A 43 -1.27 -17.66 5.18
C GLU A 43 -0.96 -17.46 3.69
N GLU A 44 0.15 -17.99 3.17
CA GLU A 44 0.44 -17.97 1.73
C GLU A 44 -0.63 -18.74 0.95
N VAL A 45 -1.02 -19.94 1.40
CA VAL A 45 -2.11 -20.70 0.78
C VAL A 45 -3.41 -19.88 0.82
N LEU A 46 -3.74 -19.27 1.95
CA LEU A 46 -4.90 -18.40 2.06
C LEU A 46 -4.82 -17.21 1.08
N GLN A 47 -3.67 -16.55 0.98
CA GLN A 47 -3.42 -15.46 0.04
C GLN A 47 -3.52 -15.92 -1.41
N TRP A 48 -3.03 -17.11 -1.76
CA TRP A 48 -3.21 -17.68 -3.09
C TRP A 48 -4.68 -18.00 -3.38
N VAL A 49 -5.40 -18.54 -2.39
CA VAL A 49 -6.83 -18.87 -2.52
C VAL A 49 -7.67 -17.61 -2.64
N GLU A 50 -7.25 -16.49 -2.05
CA GLU A 50 -8.01 -15.24 -2.09
C GLU A 50 -7.56 -14.34 -3.26
N LEU A 51 -6.25 -14.22 -3.52
CA LEU A 51 -5.64 -13.18 -4.36
C LEU A 51 -5.09 -13.66 -5.71
N ALA A 52 -4.98 -14.96 -5.97
CA ALA A 52 -4.46 -15.42 -7.25
C ALA A 52 -5.46 -15.16 -8.38
N SER A 53 -5.25 -14.06 -9.12
CA SER A 53 -6.14 -13.54 -10.18
C SER A 53 -5.86 -14.11 -11.57
N GLY A 54 -4.70 -14.74 -11.78
CA GLY A 54 -4.38 -15.43 -13.02
C GLY A 54 -5.15 -16.74 -13.15
N VAL A 55 -5.81 -16.94 -14.30
CA VAL A 55 -6.51 -18.19 -14.64
C VAL A 55 -5.62 -19.44 -14.57
N ASP A 56 -4.30 -19.27 -14.59
CA ASP A 56 -3.34 -20.37 -14.54
C ASP A 56 -2.68 -20.57 -13.18
N ALA A 57 -2.90 -19.66 -12.21
CA ALA A 57 -2.22 -19.70 -10.92
C ALA A 57 -2.45 -21.04 -10.22
N TRP A 58 -3.72 -21.48 -10.17
CA TRP A 58 -4.11 -22.77 -9.61
C TRP A 58 -4.13 -23.91 -10.63
N LYS A 59 -4.07 -23.65 -11.95
CA LYS A 59 -4.02 -24.72 -12.97
C LYS A 59 -2.63 -25.34 -13.11
N ASN A 60 -1.57 -24.57 -12.87
CA ASN A 60 -0.21 -25.09 -12.99
C ASN A 60 0.11 -26.09 -11.87
N THR A 61 0.28 -27.36 -12.24
CA THR A 61 0.59 -28.45 -11.31
C THR A 61 1.92 -28.25 -10.59
N ALA A 62 2.90 -27.59 -11.20
CA ALA A 62 4.20 -27.33 -10.57
C ALA A 62 4.04 -26.40 -9.35
N ASN A 63 3.26 -25.33 -9.47
CA ASN A 63 2.98 -24.40 -8.36
C ASN A 63 2.33 -25.12 -7.19
N ARG A 64 1.31 -25.95 -7.47
CA ARG A 64 0.61 -26.72 -6.43
C ARG A 64 1.52 -27.73 -5.74
N LYS A 65 2.43 -28.37 -6.50
CA LYS A 65 3.44 -29.28 -5.96
C LYS A 65 4.45 -28.55 -5.08
N SER A 66 4.90 -27.35 -5.49
CA SER A 66 5.81 -26.52 -4.68
C SER A 66 5.19 -26.19 -3.33
N LEU A 67 3.97 -25.61 -3.32
CA LEU A 67 3.26 -25.28 -2.08
C LEU A 67 3.03 -26.51 -1.18
N ARG A 68 2.82 -27.69 -1.78
CA ARG A 68 2.69 -28.94 -1.04
C ARG A 68 4.01 -29.33 -0.36
N LEU A 69 5.13 -29.25 -1.08
CA LEU A 69 6.45 -29.58 -0.55
C LEU A 69 6.81 -28.68 0.64
N ASP A 70 6.63 -27.36 0.48
CA ASP A 70 6.89 -26.41 1.57
C ASP A 70 6.01 -26.70 2.79
N LEU A 71 4.72 -27.00 2.57
CA LEU A 71 3.78 -27.38 3.62
C LEU A 71 4.21 -28.66 4.35
N ASP A 72 4.56 -29.70 3.61
CA ASP A 72 4.98 -30.98 4.17
C ASP A 72 6.29 -30.82 4.98
N GLU A 73 7.25 -30.03 4.49
CA GLU A 73 8.49 -29.71 5.20
C GLU A 73 8.22 -28.99 6.53
N SER A 74 7.38 -27.96 6.52
CA SER A 74 7.01 -27.22 7.74
C SER A 74 6.28 -28.09 8.76
N ILE A 75 5.37 -28.97 8.31
CA ILE A 75 4.65 -29.92 9.17
C ILE A 75 5.60 -30.94 9.82
N ASN A 76 6.61 -31.41 9.08
CA ASN A 76 7.59 -32.35 9.58
C ASN A 76 8.46 -31.74 10.68
N MET A 77 8.72 -30.43 10.61
CA MET A 77 9.49 -29.70 11.64
C MET A 77 8.72 -29.34 12.91
N LEU A 78 7.42 -29.62 12.99
CA LEU A 78 6.66 -29.40 14.21
C LEU A 78 7.11 -30.35 15.32
N GLY A 79 7.26 -29.80 16.53
CA GLY A 79 7.46 -30.62 17.72
C GLY A 79 6.20 -31.37 18.15
N ALA A 80 6.36 -32.31 19.07
CA ALA A 80 5.31 -33.24 19.46
C ALA A 80 4.16 -32.53 20.20
N SER A 81 4.48 -31.53 21.03
CA SER A 81 3.52 -30.81 21.87
C SER A 81 2.58 -29.99 21.00
N LEU A 82 3.14 -29.19 20.07
CA LEU A 82 2.34 -28.38 19.16
C LEU A 82 1.54 -29.28 18.21
N ARG A 83 2.14 -30.34 17.66
CA ARG A 83 1.45 -31.27 16.76
C ARG A 83 0.24 -31.92 17.44
N ALA A 84 0.35 -32.29 18.71
CA ALA A 84 -0.78 -32.80 19.48
C ALA A 84 -1.87 -31.73 19.67
N HIS A 85 -1.48 -30.48 19.94
CA HIS A 85 -2.42 -29.38 20.15
C HIS A 85 -3.22 -29.01 18.87
N ILE A 86 -2.54 -28.92 17.72
CA ILE A 86 -3.16 -28.48 16.45
C ILE A 86 -3.66 -29.62 15.56
N GLY A 87 -3.54 -30.88 16.00
CA GLY A 87 -3.72 -32.05 15.14
C GLY A 87 -5.04 -32.07 14.37
N ALA A 88 -6.15 -31.68 15.02
CA ALA A 88 -7.47 -31.64 14.38
C ALA A 88 -7.57 -30.57 13.28
N SER A 89 -7.15 -29.33 13.57
CA SER A 89 -7.19 -28.22 12.60
C SER A 89 -6.20 -28.44 11.45
N LEU A 90 -5.03 -29.00 11.74
CA LEU A 90 -4.03 -29.34 10.74
C LEU A 90 -4.53 -30.42 9.78
N ALA A 91 -5.15 -31.49 10.28
CA ALA A 91 -5.71 -32.55 9.45
C ALA A 91 -6.84 -32.02 8.55
N GLN A 92 -7.71 -31.14 9.06
CA GLN A 92 -8.76 -30.50 8.26
C GLN A 92 -8.17 -29.62 7.15
N PHE A 93 -7.16 -28.82 7.47
CA PHE A 93 -6.48 -28.00 6.47
C PHE A 93 -5.79 -28.84 5.39
N GLN A 94 -5.04 -29.88 5.77
CA GLN A 94 -4.40 -30.79 4.81
C GLN A 94 -5.43 -31.49 3.92
N ALA A 95 -6.57 -31.93 4.48
CA ALA A 95 -7.64 -32.55 3.71
C ALA A 95 -8.27 -31.57 2.71
N ALA A 96 -8.64 -30.36 3.15
CA ALA A 96 -9.21 -29.32 2.29
C ALA A 96 -8.23 -28.88 1.19
N PHE A 97 -6.95 -28.73 1.53
CA PHE A 97 -5.91 -28.36 0.56
C PHE A 97 -5.67 -29.48 -0.46
N SER A 98 -5.68 -30.75 -0.04
CA SER A 98 -5.65 -31.92 -0.94
C SER A 98 -6.85 -31.98 -1.87
N GLN A 99 -8.05 -31.70 -1.35
CA GLN A 99 -9.25 -31.64 -2.16
C GLN A 99 -9.17 -30.52 -3.21
N LEU A 100 -8.73 -29.32 -2.83
CA LEU A 100 -8.53 -28.23 -3.78
C LEU A 100 -7.48 -28.62 -4.82
N THR A 101 -6.28 -29.03 -4.41
CA THR A 101 -5.16 -29.29 -5.33
C THR A 101 -5.41 -30.46 -6.30
N GLY A 102 -6.28 -31.40 -5.92
CA GLY A 102 -6.76 -32.50 -6.77
C GLY A 102 -8.06 -32.19 -7.54
N SER A 103 -8.61 -30.98 -7.43
CA SER A 103 -9.86 -30.62 -8.10
C SER A 103 -9.71 -30.55 -9.63
N PRO A 104 -10.79 -30.77 -10.40
CA PRO A 104 -10.75 -30.68 -11.85
C PRO A 104 -10.38 -29.26 -12.33
N THR A 105 -9.79 -29.15 -13.52
CA THR A 105 -9.38 -27.87 -14.12
C THR A 105 -10.49 -26.83 -14.16
N ARG A 106 -11.76 -27.24 -14.36
CA ARG A 106 -12.91 -26.32 -14.36
C ARG A 106 -13.07 -25.54 -13.05
N VAL A 107 -12.73 -26.18 -11.92
CA VAL A 107 -12.81 -25.56 -10.59
C VAL A 107 -11.59 -24.66 -10.41
N LEU A 108 -10.38 -25.20 -10.67
CA LEU A 108 -9.11 -24.48 -10.54
C LEU A 108 -8.97 -23.28 -11.47
N ALA A 109 -9.74 -23.23 -12.56
CA ALA A 109 -9.79 -22.12 -13.50
C ALA A 109 -10.69 -20.96 -13.06
N GLN A 110 -11.46 -21.10 -11.98
CA GLN A 110 -12.35 -20.05 -11.48
C GLN A 110 -11.51 -18.84 -11.01
N PRO A 111 -11.68 -17.64 -11.60
CA PRO A 111 -11.01 -16.45 -11.12
C PRO A 111 -11.53 -16.02 -9.73
N PRO A 112 -10.77 -15.20 -8.98
CA PRO A 112 -11.27 -14.59 -7.76
C PRO A 112 -12.58 -13.83 -8.00
N GLY A 113 -13.49 -13.87 -7.03
CA GLY A 113 -14.82 -13.26 -7.15
C GLY A 113 -15.88 -14.17 -7.80
N THR A 114 -15.49 -15.19 -8.57
CA THR A 114 -16.42 -16.18 -9.15
C THR A 114 -16.23 -17.59 -8.58
N ARG A 115 -15.43 -17.73 -7.52
CA ARG A 115 -15.16 -18.99 -6.80
C ARG A 115 -16.42 -19.41 -6.03
N THR A 116 -17.28 -20.17 -6.69
CA THR A 116 -18.55 -20.65 -6.13
C THR A 116 -18.49 -22.09 -5.65
N ASP A 117 -17.47 -22.85 -6.07
CA ASP A 117 -17.29 -24.24 -5.62
C ASP A 117 -16.91 -24.28 -4.13
N ALA A 118 -17.53 -25.21 -3.38
CA ALA A 118 -17.35 -25.35 -1.95
C ALA A 118 -15.88 -25.58 -1.56
N VAL A 119 -15.08 -26.21 -2.42
CA VAL A 119 -13.66 -26.49 -2.12
C VAL A 119 -12.85 -25.23 -1.80
N TRP A 120 -13.19 -24.09 -2.42
CA TRP A 120 -12.54 -22.81 -2.15
C TRP A 120 -12.87 -22.32 -0.74
N THR A 121 -14.15 -22.32 -0.39
CA THR A 121 -14.59 -21.91 0.96
C THR A 121 -14.09 -22.85 2.04
N SER A 122 -13.99 -24.16 1.76
CA SER A 122 -13.48 -25.16 2.68
C SER A 122 -12.01 -24.93 3.00
N VAL A 123 -11.14 -24.70 2.00
CA VAL A 123 -9.71 -24.45 2.27
C VAL A 123 -9.50 -23.10 2.93
N THR A 124 -10.24 -22.05 2.55
CA THR A 124 -10.19 -20.73 3.21
C THR A 124 -10.56 -20.85 4.68
N LYS A 125 -11.65 -21.55 4.98
CA LYS A 125 -12.10 -21.77 6.36
C LYS A 125 -11.08 -22.58 7.15
N ALA A 126 -10.64 -23.73 6.61
CA ALA A 126 -9.69 -24.60 7.31
C ALA A 126 -8.32 -23.91 7.54
N ALA A 127 -7.86 -23.08 6.60
CA ALA A 127 -6.66 -22.26 6.78
C ALA A 127 -6.84 -21.23 7.91
N LYS A 128 -7.98 -20.52 7.94
CA LYS A 128 -8.30 -19.56 9.01
C LYS A 128 -8.43 -20.24 10.37
N ASP A 129 -9.06 -21.40 10.43
CA ASP A 129 -9.22 -22.19 11.66
C ASP A 129 -7.86 -22.70 12.17
N LEU A 130 -6.98 -23.18 11.27
CA LEU A 130 -5.61 -23.57 11.62
C LEU A 130 -4.80 -22.37 12.13
N LEU A 131 -4.84 -21.23 11.44
CA LEU A 131 -4.16 -20.01 11.87
C LEU A 131 -4.66 -19.54 13.24
N GLY A 132 -5.97 -19.53 13.46
CA GLY A 132 -6.56 -19.18 14.76
C GLY A 132 -6.13 -20.13 15.88
N THR A 133 -5.97 -21.43 15.58
CA THR A 133 -5.46 -22.42 16.54
C THR A 133 -3.97 -22.20 16.82
N LEU A 134 -3.17 -21.92 15.79
CA LEU A 134 -1.74 -21.60 15.92
C LEU A 134 -1.49 -20.31 16.69
N ASP A 135 -2.40 -19.34 16.61
CA ASP A 135 -2.33 -18.06 17.31
C ASP A 135 -2.83 -18.15 18.77
N ALA A 136 -3.32 -19.31 19.23
CA ALA A 136 -3.79 -19.50 20.60
C ALA A 136 -2.64 -19.53 21.63
N ASP A 137 -2.91 -19.07 22.84
CA ASP A 137 -1.92 -19.03 23.94
C ASP A 137 -1.30 -20.41 24.23
N GLU A 138 -2.11 -21.47 24.19
CA GLU A 138 -1.65 -22.84 24.39
C GLU A 138 -0.78 -23.34 23.25
N ALA A 139 -1.05 -22.95 22.00
CA ALA A 139 -0.19 -23.30 20.86
C ALA A 139 1.20 -22.66 21.00
N VAL A 140 1.27 -21.41 21.49
CA VAL A 140 2.54 -20.73 21.76
C VAL A 140 3.31 -21.40 22.89
N ARG A 141 2.63 -21.77 23.98
CA ARG A 141 3.24 -22.55 25.07
C ARG A 141 3.74 -23.90 24.57
N ALA A 142 2.98 -24.57 23.71
CA ALA A 142 3.38 -25.85 23.11
C ALA A 142 4.62 -25.71 22.20
N SER A 143 4.70 -24.66 21.37
CA SER A 143 5.90 -24.34 20.58
C SER A 143 7.13 -24.07 21.46
N TRP A 144 6.94 -23.40 22.60
CA TRP A 144 8.01 -23.21 23.58
C TRP A 144 8.44 -24.53 24.23
N ASP A 145 7.48 -25.35 24.65
CA ASP A 145 7.73 -26.66 25.24
C ASP A 145 8.51 -27.56 24.25
N ASP A 146 8.15 -27.50 22.96
CA ASP A 146 8.87 -28.18 21.88
C ASP A 146 10.29 -27.63 21.67
N LEU A 147 10.48 -26.32 21.71
CA LEU A 147 11.81 -25.70 21.60
C LEU A 147 12.73 -26.14 22.74
N VAL A 148 12.22 -26.19 23.97
CA VAL A 148 12.95 -26.68 25.15
C VAL A 148 13.25 -28.18 25.02
N ALA A 149 12.27 -29.00 24.63
CA ALA A 149 12.44 -30.44 24.45
C ALA A 149 13.48 -30.76 23.37
N THR A 150 13.43 -30.06 22.23
CA THR A 150 14.42 -30.21 21.17
C THR A 150 15.80 -29.82 21.69
N ALA A 151 15.95 -28.71 22.43
CA ALA A 151 17.22 -28.30 23.03
C ALA A 151 17.81 -29.37 23.97
N GLN A 152 16.97 -30.02 24.77
CA GLN A 152 17.39 -31.08 25.68
C GLN A 152 17.79 -32.38 24.97
N ASN A 153 17.30 -32.61 23.75
CA ASN A 153 17.53 -33.85 23.02
C ASN A 153 18.95 -33.89 22.41
N ARG A 154 19.84 -34.64 23.07
CA ARG A 154 21.23 -34.82 22.65
C ARG A 154 21.42 -35.76 21.45
N ALA A 155 20.37 -36.47 21.02
CA ALA A 155 20.43 -37.45 19.93
C ALA A 155 20.14 -36.84 18.55
N LEU A 156 19.71 -35.58 18.46
CA LEU A 156 19.45 -34.91 17.19
C LEU A 156 20.76 -34.49 16.53
N GLU A 157 21.17 -35.21 15.48
CA GLU A 157 22.22 -34.77 14.56
C GLU A 157 21.77 -33.47 13.87
N GLY A 158 22.59 -32.41 13.91
CA GLY A 158 22.30 -31.14 13.25
C GLY A 158 21.65 -30.03 14.10
N ARG A 159 21.09 -30.33 15.29
CA ARG A 159 20.60 -29.31 16.26
C ARG A 159 19.74 -28.20 15.63
N GLU A 160 18.80 -28.52 14.75
CA GLU A 160 18.01 -27.50 14.04
C GLU A 160 16.82 -26.99 14.88
N TYR A 161 17.10 -26.17 15.90
CA TYR A 161 16.10 -25.46 16.71
C TYR A 161 15.38 -24.34 15.94
N ARG A 162 15.96 -23.93 14.81
CA ARG A 162 15.60 -22.69 14.13
C ARG A 162 14.16 -22.70 13.60
N PRO A 163 13.64 -23.75 12.94
CA PRO A 163 12.24 -23.74 12.46
C PRO A 163 11.22 -23.57 13.59
N ILE A 164 11.43 -24.22 14.73
CA ILE A 164 10.54 -24.10 15.91
C ILE A 164 10.62 -22.69 16.50
N ALA A 165 11.83 -22.13 16.63
CA ALA A 165 12.03 -20.77 17.11
C ALA A 165 11.40 -19.73 16.17
N GLU A 166 11.47 -19.93 14.85
CA GLU A 166 10.84 -19.03 13.87
C GLU A 166 9.33 -19.12 13.87
N LEU A 167 8.76 -20.32 14.03
CA LEU A 167 7.34 -20.50 14.25
C LEU A 167 6.87 -19.79 15.51
N LEU A 168 7.57 -19.98 16.64
CA LEU A 168 7.27 -19.30 17.89
C LEU A 168 7.32 -17.77 17.73
N PHE A 169 8.36 -17.26 17.04
CA PHE A 169 8.49 -15.84 16.77
C PHE A 169 7.30 -15.30 15.95
N ASP A 170 6.89 -16.03 14.91
CA ASP A 170 5.77 -15.64 14.08
C ASP A 170 4.43 -15.69 14.83
N GLN A 171 4.18 -16.73 15.62
CA GLN A 171 2.98 -16.83 16.47
C GLN A 171 2.87 -15.65 17.44
N LEU A 172 3.97 -15.27 18.11
CA LEU A 172 3.99 -14.10 19.00
C LEU A 172 3.64 -12.81 18.24
N ARG A 173 4.20 -12.63 17.04
CA ARG A 173 3.91 -11.47 16.18
C ARG A 173 2.42 -11.42 15.80
N ARG A 174 1.85 -12.55 15.38
CA ARG A 174 0.44 -12.67 14.96
C ARG A 174 -0.54 -12.40 16.10
N ARG A 175 -0.19 -12.82 17.33
CA ARG A 175 -0.93 -12.50 18.55
C ARG A 175 -0.92 -11.02 18.92
N GLY A 176 -0.15 -10.18 18.21
CA GLY A 176 -0.05 -8.76 18.53
C GLY A 176 0.92 -8.48 19.68
N LEU A 177 1.92 -9.34 19.87
CA LEU A 177 3.03 -9.11 20.79
C LEU A 177 4.28 -8.66 20.01
N SER A 178 5.18 -7.95 20.68
CA SER A 178 6.49 -7.67 20.08
C SER A 178 7.43 -8.84 20.27
N ALA A 179 7.43 -9.75 19.29
CA ALA A 179 8.23 -10.97 19.32
C ALA A 179 9.73 -10.72 19.58
N LYS A 180 10.29 -9.61 19.08
CA LYS A 180 11.69 -9.22 19.35
C LYS A 180 11.95 -8.94 20.83
N TRP A 181 11.07 -8.16 21.47
CA TRP A 181 11.19 -7.85 22.89
C TRP A 181 10.97 -9.10 23.73
N ILE A 182 9.96 -9.91 23.41
CA ILE A 182 9.73 -11.19 24.10
C ILE A 182 10.94 -12.10 23.98
N PHE A 183 11.53 -12.27 22.80
CA PHE A 183 12.71 -13.14 22.64
C PHE A 183 13.89 -12.65 23.48
N ARG A 184 14.12 -11.34 23.53
CA ARG A 184 15.15 -10.75 24.40
C ARG A 184 14.85 -10.96 25.88
N ASP A 185 13.58 -10.87 26.27
CA ASP A 185 13.14 -11.08 27.63
C ASP A 185 13.25 -12.58 28.02
N LEU A 186 12.95 -13.50 27.09
CA LEU A 186 13.17 -14.94 27.26
C LEU A 186 14.65 -15.27 27.43
N ILE A 187 15.53 -14.67 26.62
CA ILE A 187 16.99 -14.79 26.81
C ILE A 187 17.36 -14.35 28.24
N SER A 188 16.78 -13.23 28.71
CA SER A 188 17.05 -12.71 30.05
C SER A 188 16.55 -13.63 31.17
N VAL A 189 15.33 -14.17 31.03
CA VAL A 189 14.75 -15.13 31.98
C VAL A 189 15.57 -16.41 32.03
N ILE A 190 15.94 -16.96 30.87
CA ILE A 190 16.62 -18.26 30.77
C ILE A 190 18.09 -18.18 31.18
N ALA A 191 18.83 -17.21 30.63
CA ALA A 191 20.26 -17.09 30.90
C ALA A 191 20.54 -16.59 32.33
N PHE A 192 19.68 -15.73 32.88
CA PHE A 192 20.00 -15.01 34.13
C PHE A 192 18.97 -15.20 35.26
N GLY A 193 17.88 -15.93 35.03
CA GLY A 193 16.81 -16.10 36.03
C GLY A 193 16.10 -14.79 36.39
N ARG A 194 16.07 -13.83 35.47
CA ARG A 194 15.56 -12.47 35.72
C ARG A 194 14.08 -12.36 35.38
N ASP A 195 13.34 -11.63 36.20
CA ASP A 195 12.05 -11.08 35.78
C ASP A 195 12.33 -9.95 34.76
N PRO A 196 11.69 -9.95 33.57
CA PRO A 196 11.81 -8.87 32.58
C PRO A 196 11.51 -7.47 33.12
N TYR A 197 10.78 -7.38 34.24
CA TYR A 197 10.32 -6.11 34.83
C TYR A 197 11.09 -5.66 36.09
N ALA A 198 12.12 -6.40 36.55
CA ALA A 198 12.84 -6.07 37.77
C ALA A 198 14.05 -5.12 37.56
N ILE A 199 14.15 -4.07 38.39
CA ILE A 199 15.31 -3.15 38.54
C ILE A 199 15.68 -3.13 40.05
N PRO A 200 16.96 -3.30 40.48
CA PRO A 200 18.21 -3.24 39.72
C PRO A 200 18.68 -4.59 39.12
N ILE A 201 19.59 -4.48 38.14
CA ILE A 201 20.15 -5.59 37.35
C ILE A 201 21.18 -6.39 38.18
N GLY A 202 20.73 -7.34 38.99
CA GLY A 202 21.56 -8.33 39.68
C GLY A 202 21.47 -9.73 39.06
N GLN A 203 22.42 -10.63 39.37
CA GLN A 203 22.23 -12.07 39.15
C GLN A 203 21.23 -12.60 40.17
N SER A 204 20.19 -13.30 39.72
CA SER A 204 19.22 -13.95 40.60
C SER A 204 19.50 -15.45 40.64
N SER A 205 19.48 -16.06 41.83
CA SER A 205 19.70 -17.50 42.03
C SER A 205 18.45 -18.35 41.74
N VAL A 206 17.66 -17.99 40.72
CA VAL A 206 16.45 -18.76 40.35
C VAL A 206 16.87 -20.12 39.79
N PRO A 207 16.34 -21.24 40.31
CA PRO A 207 16.60 -22.58 39.75
C PRO A 207 16.16 -22.72 38.30
N LEU A 208 16.89 -23.49 37.49
CA LEU A 208 16.62 -23.66 36.05
C LEU A 208 15.17 -24.05 35.73
N GLN A 209 14.57 -24.96 36.50
CA GLN A 209 13.18 -25.39 36.28
C GLN A 209 12.19 -24.23 36.43
N GLU A 210 12.43 -23.36 37.41
CA GLU A 210 11.61 -22.16 37.62
C GLU A 210 11.86 -21.14 36.49
N ARG A 211 13.09 -21.01 35.98
CA ARG A 211 13.37 -20.18 34.78
C ARG A 211 12.57 -20.65 33.56
N ILE A 212 12.55 -21.96 33.31
CA ILE A 212 11.78 -22.55 32.19
C ILE A 212 10.28 -22.32 32.38
N ALA A 213 9.76 -22.50 33.60
CA ALA A 213 8.35 -22.26 33.91
C ALA A 213 7.97 -20.77 33.76
N ASN A 214 8.84 -19.86 34.19
CA ASN A 214 8.65 -18.41 34.05
C ASN A 214 8.68 -17.99 32.58
N ALA A 215 9.63 -18.52 31.79
CA ALA A 215 9.69 -18.28 30.35
C ALA A 215 8.44 -18.80 29.63
N ARG A 216 7.98 -20.01 29.98
CA ARG A 216 6.73 -20.60 29.47
C ARG A 216 5.51 -19.73 29.81
N THR A 217 5.45 -19.22 31.03
CA THR A 217 4.38 -18.30 31.46
C THR A 217 4.44 -17.01 30.66
N HIS A 218 5.64 -16.45 30.49
CA HIS A 218 5.87 -15.21 29.77
C HIS A 218 5.42 -15.30 28.30
N VAL A 219 5.84 -16.31 27.53
CA VAL A 219 5.38 -16.49 26.13
C VAL A 219 3.87 -16.69 26.03
N GLY A 220 3.26 -17.30 27.04
CA GLY A 220 1.83 -17.51 27.12
C GLY A 220 1.03 -16.28 27.56
N THR A 221 1.66 -15.14 27.85
CA THR A 221 0.94 -13.92 28.26
C THR A 221 0.08 -13.43 27.09
N PRO A 222 -1.22 -13.15 27.30
CA PRO A 222 -2.07 -12.62 26.24
C PRO A 222 -1.63 -11.20 25.85
N ALA A 223 -1.84 -10.82 24.58
CA ALA A 223 -1.59 -9.46 24.15
C ALA A 223 -2.58 -8.50 24.81
N GLN A 224 -2.07 -7.38 25.33
CA GLN A 224 -2.91 -6.35 25.89
C GLN A 224 -3.66 -5.63 24.77
N VAL A 225 -4.99 -5.67 24.83
CA VAL A 225 -5.89 -4.95 23.93
C VAL A 225 -6.35 -3.69 24.64
N GLU A 226 -6.04 -2.54 24.07
CA GLU A 226 -6.32 -1.23 24.67
C GLU A 226 -6.44 -0.15 23.58
N PRO A 227 -6.89 1.08 23.90
CA PRO A 227 -6.85 2.18 22.93
C PRO A 227 -5.42 2.45 22.45
N VAL A 228 -5.18 2.38 21.14
CA VAL A 228 -3.88 2.64 20.52
C VAL A 228 -3.98 3.77 19.51
N VAL A 229 -3.15 4.79 19.69
CA VAL A 229 -3.00 5.92 18.76
C VAL A 229 -1.55 5.99 18.29
N VAL A 230 -1.34 6.28 17.02
CA VAL A 230 -0.01 6.47 16.45
C VAL A 230 0.12 7.90 15.93
N TRP A 231 1.16 8.58 16.36
CA TRP A 231 1.56 9.88 15.84
C TRP A 231 2.76 9.71 14.91
N LEU A 232 2.66 10.24 13.70
CA LEU A 232 3.67 10.14 12.66
C LEU A 232 4.12 11.56 12.28
N GLY A 233 5.42 11.82 12.38
CA GLY A 233 6.01 13.10 12.06
C GLY A 233 6.72 13.06 10.71
N TYR A 234 6.30 13.92 9.79
CA TYR A 234 6.79 13.94 8.42
C TYR A 234 7.53 15.23 8.09
N GLN A 235 8.54 15.12 7.23
CA GLN A 235 9.15 16.25 6.55
C GLN A 235 8.54 16.44 5.16
N GLY A 236 8.24 17.69 4.79
CA GLY A 236 7.51 18.12 3.59
C GLY A 236 6.95 19.54 3.74
N GLU A 237 6.02 19.94 2.87
CA GLU A 237 5.27 21.19 3.08
C GLU A 237 4.13 20.94 4.08
N ALA A 238 3.94 21.88 5.01
CA ALA A 238 2.91 21.77 6.02
C ALA A 238 1.52 22.04 5.42
N PHE A 239 0.52 21.27 5.85
CA PHE A 239 -0.86 21.41 5.38
C PHE A 239 -1.70 22.20 6.38
N MET A 240 -2.81 22.79 5.91
CA MET A 240 -3.88 23.23 6.82
C MET A 240 -4.45 22.01 7.57
N HIS A 241 -4.89 22.23 8.80
CA HIS A 241 -5.47 21.19 9.65
C HIS A 241 -6.59 20.44 8.92
N LEU A 242 -6.50 19.11 8.88
CA LEU A 242 -7.43 18.24 8.18
C LEU A 242 -7.74 17.03 9.06
N SER A 243 -8.98 16.93 9.54
CA SER A 243 -9.46 15.81 10.36
C SER A 243 -10.50 15.02 9.56
N ALA A 244 -10.30 13.71 9.41
CA ALA A 244 -11.19 12.85 8.66
C ALA A 244 -11.24 11.42 9.23
N GLY A 245 -12.34 11.11 9.90
CA GLY A 245 -12.54 9.81 10.54
C GLY A 245 -11.50 9.58 11.64
N ARG A 246 -10.60 8.62 11.41
CA ARG A 246 -9.55 8.23 12.38
C ARG A 246 -8.18 8.84 12.09
N VAL A 247 -8.10 9.73 11.10
CA VAL A 247 -6.83 10.31 10.65
C VAL A 247 -6.90 11.83 10.72
N THR A 248 -5.90 12.44 11.36
CA THR A 248 -5.81 13.89 11.51
C THR A 248 -4.43 14.37 11.06
N PHE A 249 -4.39 15.26 10.07
CA PHE A 249 -3.18 15.96 9.62
C PHE A 249 -3.13 17.33 10.28
N ILE A 250 -1.98 17.66 10.89
CA ILE A 250 -1.81 18.90 11.64
C ILE A 250 -0.45 19.51 11.33
N ASN A 251 -0.41 20.83 11.13
CA ASN A 251 0.84 21.57 10.98
C ASN A 251 1.67 21.48 12.27
N ALA A 252 2.89 20.95 12.19
CA ALA A 252 3.74 20.75 13.36
C ALA A 252 4.21 22.09 13.96
N LEU A 253 4.56 23.06 13.10
CA LEU A 253 5.02 24.40 13.50
C LEU A 253 3.98 25.14 14.36
N TRP A 254 2.69 24.82 14.18
CA TRP A 254 1.61 25.37 14.99
C TRP A 254 1.25 24.47 16.17
N ALA A 255 1.09 23.15 15.97
CA ALA A 255 0.56 22.27 16.99
C ALA A 255 1.55 21.98 18.13
N VAL A 256 2.83 21.81 17.83
CA VAL A 256 3.83 21.45 18.85
C VAL A 256 4.00 22.56 19.90
N PRO A 257 4.13 23.86 19.54
CA PRO A 257 4.18 24.93 20.53
C PRO A 257 2.87 25.09 21.30
N ASN A 258 1.72 24.87 20.64
CA ASN A 258 0.40 25.00 21.27
C ASN A 258 -0.02 23.79 22.11
N ALA A 259 0.68 22.65 22.01
CA ALA A 259 0.40 21.45 22.82
C ALA A 259 0.56 21.70 24.32
N ARG A 260 1.39 22.69 24.70
CA ARG A 260 1.62 23.06 26.09
C ARG A 260 0.31 23.47 26.79
N PRO A 261 0.20 23.30 28.13
CA PRO A 261 -0.99 23.67 28.88
C PRO A 261 -1.47 25.11 28.56
N GLU A 262 -0.54 26.05 28.48
CA GLU A 262 -0.77 27.47 28.18
C GLU A 262 -1.05 27.81 26.70
N GLY A 263 -0.87 26.86 25.78
CA GLY A 263 -1.09 27.05 24.34
C GLY A 263 -2.56 27.06 23.93
N GLN A 264 -2.83 27.40 22.66
CA GLN A 264 -4.19 27.36 22.10
C GLN A 264 -4.77 25.94 22.15
N ASP A 265 -6.09 25.83 22.31
CA ASP A 265 -6.77 24.54 22.35
C ASP A 265 -6.98 23.97 20.94
N PHE A 266 -6.85 22.64 20.81
CA PHE A 266 -7.08 21.91 19.55
C PHE A 266 -7.32 20.41 19.78
N GLU A 267 -7.83 19.73 18.75
CA GLU A 267 -8.12 18.30 18.79
C GLU A 267 -6.86 17.49 19.17
N HIS A 268 -6.98 16.64 20.19
CA HIS A 268 -5.89 15.78 20.69
C HIS A 268 -4.68 16.53 21.29
N LYS A 269 -4.87 17.77 21.76
CA LYS A 269 -3.83 18.54 22.47
C LYS A 269 -3.15 17.77 23.60
N GLU A 270 -3.94 17.12 24.46
CA GLU A 270 -3.41 16.36 25.60
C GLU A 270 -2.54 15.17 25.18
N GLU A 271 -2.94 14.46 24.11
CA GLU A 271 -2.17 13.36 23.53
C GLU A 271 -0.82 13.85 23.00
N LEU A 272 -0.81 14.97 22.26
CA LEU A 272 0.42 15.52 21.71
C LEU A 272 1.32 16.06 22.84
N TRP A 273 0.75 16.67 23.87
CA TRP A 273 1.50 17.16 25.02
C TRP A 273 2.27 16.05 25.75
N GLU A 274 1.63 14.90 25.96
CA GLU A 274 2.27 13.73 26.57
C GLU A 274 3.55 13.31 25.80
N LEU A 275 3.55 13.50 24.47
CA LEU A 275 4.67 13.15 23.60
C LEU A 275 5.77 14.20 23.54
N VAL A 276 5.43 15.49 23.54
CA VAL A 276 6.41 16.58 23.30
C VAL A 276 6.93 17.23 24.58
N ARG A 277 6.37 16.92 25.76
CA ARG A 277 6.74 17.57 27.03
C ARG A 277 8.20 17.42 27.43
N SER A 278 8.91 16.38 26.96
CA SER A 278 10.34 16.18 27.24
C SER A 278 11.27 16.90 26.28
N ASP A 279 10.72 17.54 25.23
CA ASP A 279 11.48 18.20 24.16
C ASP A 279 12.45 17.23 23.46
N ASP A 280 12.05 15.97 23.26
CA ASP A 280 12.83 14.92 22.56
C ASP A 280 12.20 14.45 21.25
N LEU A 281 10.93 14.78 20.99
CA LEU A 281 10.18 14.32 19.83
C LEU A 281 9.41 15.46 19.17
N PHE A 282 9.32 15.41 17.84
CA PHE A 282 8.60 16.35 16.97
C PHE A 282 9.10 17.79 17.13
N LYS A 283 10.42 17.99 17.24
CA LYS A 283 10.99 19.33 17.39
C LYS A 283 10.68 20.17 16.16
N VAL A 284 10.31 21.42 16.42
CA VAL A 284 10.04 22.41 15.39
C VAL A 284 10.92 23.63 15.63
N ALA A 285 11.35 24.26 14.54
CA ALA A 285 12.17 25.46 14.57
C ALA A 285 11.44 26.60 15.29
N LYS A 286 12.10 27.21 16.27
CA LYS A 286 11.64 28.42 16.98
C LYS A 286 12.19 29.68 16.32
N MET A 287 13.34 29.56 15.64
CA MET A 287 13.99 30.65 14.91
C MET A 287 14.24 30.27 13.45
N VAL A 288 14.38 31.27 12.57
CA VAL A 288 14.55 31.09 11.11
C VAL A 288 15.80 30.28 10.73
N HIS A 289 16.80 30.23 11.60
CA HIS A 289 18.06 29.50 11.37
C HIS A 289 18.06 28.08 11.96
N GLU A 290 17.00 27.70 12.69
CA GLU A 290 16.83 26.35 13.22
C GLU A 290 16.12 25.49 12.16
N GLU A 291 16.46 24.21 12.08
CA GLU A 291 15.72 23.25 11.27
C GLU A 291 14.71 22.50 12.15
N SER A 292 13.50 22.31 11.62
CA SER A 292 12.52 21.42 12.26
C SER A 292 12.86 19.97 11.96
N ASP A 293 12.66 19.08 12.94
CA ASP A 293 12.72 17.64 12.70
C ASP A 293 11.55 17.18 11.82
N VAL A 294 10.41 17.86 11.94
CA VAL A 294 9.14 17.55 11.28
C VAL A 294 8.41 18.82 10.85
N ASP A 295 7.75 18.76 9.70
CA ASP A 295 6.98 19.87 9.13
C ASP A 295 5.47 19.72 9.41
N PHE A 296 4.97 18.48 9.43
CA PHE A 296 3.59 18.17 9.81
C PHE A 296 3.48 16.84 10.54
N LEU A 297 2.40 16.70 11.31
CA LEU A 297 2.05 15.52 12.08
C LEU A 297 0.82 14.85 11.49
N VAL A 298 0.78 13.52 11.59
CA VAL A 298 -0.39 12.71 11.28
C VAL A 298 -0.72 11.85 12.48
N ARG A 299 -1.89 12.09 13.09
CA ARG A 299 -2.48 11.21 14.10
C ARG A 299 -3.29 10.13 13.38
N VAL A 300 -3.09 8.87 13.78
CA VAL A 300 -3.91 7.73 13.35
C VAL A 300 -4.45 7.01 14.57
N ASP A 301 -5.77 7.02 14.72
CA ASP A 301 -6.49 6.25 15.73
C ASP A 301 -6.69 4.82 15.24
N LEU A 302 -6.13 3.84 15.93
CA LEU A 302 -6.32 2.43 15.60
C LEU A 302 -7.44 1.78 16.42
N GLY A 303 -8.11 2.55 17.27
CA GLY A 303 -9.14 2.08 18.19
C GLY A 303 -8.58 1.15 19.27
N THR A 304 -9.43 0.26 19.77
CA THR A 304 -9.07 -0.72 20.79
C THR A 304 -8.39 -1.92 20.12
N THR A 305 -7.06 -1.98 20.19
CA THR A 305 -6.24 -2.99 19.52
C THR A 305 -4.95 -3.27 20.30
N THR A 306 -4.08 -4.12 19.76
CA THR A 306 -2.76 -4.41 20.34
C THR A 306 -1.72 -3.39 19.88
N ALA A 307 -0.74 -3.08 20.72
CA ALA A 307 0.32 -2.13 20.36
C ALA A 307 1.29 -2.69 19.29
N ALA A 308 1.44 -4.02 19.17
CA ALA A 308 2.35 -4.58 18.19
C ALA A 308 1.84 -4.37 16.75
N GLY A 309 2.75 -3.98 15.87
CA GLY A 309 2.42 -3.65 14.47
C GLY A 309 1.55 -2.40 14.32
N ALA A 310 1.30 -1.63 15.40
CA ALA A 310 0.51 -0.40 15.34
C ALA A 310 1.14 0.62 14.38
N LEU A 311 2.46 0.81 14.44
CA LEU A 311 3.19 1.65 13.51
C LEU A 311 2.97 1.23 12.05
N ASP A 312 3.18 -0.05 11.74
CA ASP A 312 3.03 -0.57 10.37
C ASP A 312 1.60 -0.37 9.85
N ARG A 313 0.59 -0.59 10.71
CA ARG A 313 -0.82 -0.33 10.37
C ARG A 313 -1.07 1.15 10.08
N ALA A 314 -0.62 2.04 10.95
CA ALA A 314 -0.77 3.48 10.78
C ALA A 314 -0.05 3.99 9.52
N VAL A 315 1.18 3.54 9.29
CA VAL A 315 1.96 3.86 8.09
C VAL A 315 1.27 3.35 6.83
N ARG A 316 0.67 2.14 6.83
CA ARG A 316 -0.12 1.66 5.69
C ARG A 316 -1.35 2.52 5.39
N ILE A 317 -2.07 2.99 6.42
CA ILE A 317 -3.21 3.90 6.27
C ILE A 317 -2.76 5.21 5.63
N VAL A 318 -1.72 5.84 6.18
CA VAL A 318 -1.21 7.13 5.67
C VAL A 318 -0.60 6.96 4.27
N ASN A 319 0.14 5.88 4.03
CA ASN A 319 0.67 5.57 2.70
C ASN A 319 -0.44 5.36 1.68
N THR A 320 -1.59 4.82 2.05
CA THR A 320 -2.75 4.71 1.16
C THR A 320 -3.24 6.09 0.73
N ILE A 321 -3.41 7.01 1.70
CA ILE A 321 -3.82 8.39 1.44
C ILE A 321 -2.79 9.10 0.54
N PHE A 322 -1.50 8.98 0.85
CA PHE A 322 -0.43 9.58 0.06
C PHE A 322 -0.35 9.00 -1.35
N ASN A 323 -0.32 7.68 -1.49
CA ASN A 323 -0.18 7.04 -2.80
C ASN A 323 -1.35 7.43 -3.71
N VAL A 324 -2.60 7.39 -3.23
CA VAL A 324 -3.76 7.79 -4.03
C VAL A 324 -3.72 9.29 -4.37
N SER A 325 -3.29 10.14 -3.44
CA SER A 325 -3.19 11.59 -3.67
C SER A 325 -2.11 11.93 -4.70
N ILE A 326 -0.89 11.40 -4.50
CA ILE A 326 0.28 11.62 -5.36
C ILE A 326 0.04 11.03 -6.75
N HIS A 327 -0.57 9.85 -6.84
CA HIS A 327 -0.89 9.21 -8.12
C HIS A 327 -1.78 10.08 -9.01
N ASN A 328 -2.68 10.85 -8.39
CA ASN A 328 -3.62 11.73 -9.09
C ASN A 328 -3.04 13.11 -9.44
N SER A 329 -2.01 13.58 -8.72
CA SER A 329 -1.51 14.95 -8.85
C SER A 329 -0.06 15.07 -9.31
N GLY A 330 0.76 14.02 -9.18
CA GLY A 330 2.19 14.05 -9.52
C GLY A 330 3.08 14.76 -8.49
N GLY A 331 2.61 14.88 -7.24
CA GLY A 331 3.36 15.51 -6.14
C GLY A 331 4.57 14.70 -5.66
N ILE A 332 5.28 15.24 -4.66
CA ILE A 332 6.42 14.57 -4.01
C ILE A 332 5.96 13.79 -2.76
N ARG A 333 6.59 12.66 -2.46
CA ARG A 333 6.23 11.87 -1.27
C ARG A 333 6.77 12.53 0.01
N PRO A 334 5.92 12.78 1.02
CA PRO A 334 6.41 13.22 2.33
C PRO A 334 7.26 12.15 3.00
N HIS A 335 8.31 12.57 3.71
CA HIS A 335 9.27 11.66 4.32
C HIS A 335 8.93 11.45 5.80
N LEU A 336 8.68 10.21 6.22
CA LEU A 336 8.43 9.88 7.62
C LEU A 336 9.74 9.99 8.42
N ALA A 337 9.85 10.99 9.27
CA ALA A 337 11.05 11.25 10.05
C ALA A 337 10.96 10.61 11.45
N GLN A 338 9.82 10.75 12.12
CA GLN A 338 9.65 10.38 13.53
C GLN A 338 8.30 9.71 13.77
N HIS A 339 8.18 8.93 14.85
CA HIS A 339 6.88 8.40 15.28
C HIS A 339 6.78 8.17 16.79
N ALA A 340 5.55 8.10 17.26
CA ALA A 340 5.19 7.68 18.61
C ALA A 340 3.94 6.81 18.59
N VAL A 341 3.89 5.85 19.51
CA VAL A 341 2.70 5.03 19.78
C VAL A 341 2.24 5.33 21.20
N LEU A 342 1.00 5.80 21.32
CA LEU A 342 0.28 5.99 22.58
C LEU A 342 -0.58 4.76 22.87
N ARG A 343 -0.55 4.32 24.13
CA ARG A 343 -1.35 3.22 24.68
C ARG A 343 -2.18 3.77 25.83
N SER A 344 -3.51 3.76 25.70
CA SER A 344 -4.42 4.32 26.71
C SER A 344 -4.02 5.77 27.14
N GLY A 345 -3.62 6.60 26.17
CA GLY A 345 -3.19 7.98 26.41
C GLY A 345 -1.76 8.16 26.94
N LYS A 346 -0.98 7.09 27.12
CA LYS A 346 0.42 7.16 27.60
C LYS A 346 1.42 6.77 26.53
N ALA A 347 2.59 7.40 26.53
CA ALA A 347 3.68 7.04 25.62
C ALA A 347 4.13 5.58 25.82
N GLY A 348 3.98 4.75 24.79
CA GLY A 348 4.38 3.34 24.78
C GLY A 348 5.71 3.10 24.08
N SER A 349 5.88 3.61 22.86
CA SER A 349 7.13 3.53 22.11
C SER A 349 7.39 4.81 21.31
N LEU A 350 8.62 5.28 21.30
CA LEU A 350 9.06 6.51 20.63
C LEU A 350 10.30 6.20 19.78
N ASN A 351 10.40 6.80 18.59
CA ASN A 351 11.62 6.72 17.78
C ASN A 351 11.84 8.03 17.00
N SER A 352 13.08 8.52 17.04
CA SER A 352 13.51 9.79 16.46
C SER A 352 14.20 9.67 15.08
N ALA A 353 14.34 8.47 14.51
CA ALA A 353 14.91 8.30 13.17
C ALA A 353 14.34 7.07 12.45
N VAL A 354 13.34 7.28 11.57
CA VAL A 354 12.66 6.18 10.88
C VAL A 354 13.32 5.81 9.54
N SER A 355 13.90 6.76 8.81
CA SER A 355 14.63 6.48 7.56
C SER A 355 15.47 7.69 7.12
N PRO A 356 16.63 7.51 6.45
CA PRO A 356 17.30 8.60 5.75
C PRO A 356 16.58 8.99 4.45
N ARG A 357 16.66 10.26 4.02
CA ARG A 357 16.23 10.69 2.68
C ARG A 357 17.18 10.10 1.63
N GLU A 358 16.71 9.14 0.84
CA GLU A 358 17.57 8.42 -0.12
C GLU A 358 17.66 9.10 -1.50
N THR A 359 16.60 9.78 -1.98
CA THR A 359 16.50 10.27 -3.37
C THR A 359 15.60 11.50 -3.52
N GLY A 360 15.80 12.30 -4.59
CA GLY A 360 14.92 13.42 -4.97
C GLY A 360 15.57 14.80 -4.88
N PHE A 361 14.82 15.85 -5.18
CA PHE A 361 15.29 17.23 -5.02
C PHE A 361 15.40 17.59 -3.52
N PRO A 362 16.53 18.15 -3.07
CA PRO A 362 16.60 18.74 -1.74
C PRO A 362 15.58 19.88 -1.64
N ARG A 363 14.62 19.79 -0.71
CA ARG A 363 13.60 20.82 -0.42
C ARG A 363 12.70 21.19 -1.63
N ASP A 364 12.02 20.19 -2.19
CA ASP A 364 11.06 20.37 -3.29
C ASP A 364 9.72 21.00 -2.85
N HIS A 365 9.73 22.30 -2.56
CA HIS A 365 8.52 23.02 -2.14
C HIS A 365 7.39 22.95 -3.17
N TYR A 366 7.72 23.03 -4.47
CA TYR A 366 6.71 22.92 -5.52
C TYR A 366 6.02 21.55 -5.53
N GLY A 367 6.79 20.46 -5.48
CA GLY A 367 6.23 19.12 -5.41
C GLY A 367 5.45 18.86 -4.13
N ALA A 368 5.89 19.46 -3.03
CA ALA A 368 5.23 19.36 -1.73
C ALA A 368 3.87 20.09 -1.72
N GLY A 369 3.77 21.26 -2.36
CA GLY A 369 2.52 22.00 -2.51
C GLY A 369 1.50 21.27 -3.38
N ILE A 370 1.94 20.56 -4.43
CA ILE A 370 1.06 19.68 -5.21
C ILE A 370 0.50 18.55 -4.33
N THR A 371 1.35 17.94 -3.50
CA THR A 371 0.92 16.90 -2.55
C THR A 371 -0.04 17.47 -1.52
N ALA A 372 0.20 18.69 -1.02
CA ALA A 372 -0.68 19.40 -0.10
C ALA A 372 -2.09 19.57 -0.65
N ASP A 373 -2.17 20.17 -1.84
CA ASP A 373 -3.43 20.42 -2.53
C ASP A 373 -4.18 19.10 -2.79
N ALA A 374 -3.46 18.04 -3.17
CA ALA A 374 -4.04 16.73 -3.43
C ALA A 374 -4.60 16.06 -2.17
N ILE A 375 -3.86 16.10 -1.05
CA ILE A 375 -4.34 15.58 0.23
C ILE A 375 -5.53 16.40 0.72
N ALA A 376 -5.49 17.72 0.63
CA ALA A 376 -6.62 18.57 1.01
C ALA A 376 -7.88 18.23 0.21
N LYS A 377 -7.74 17.94 -1.08
CA LYS A 377 -8.84 17.63 -1.99
C LYS A 377 -9.37 16.19 -1.84
N HIS A 378 -8.49 15.20 -1.69
CA HIS A 378 -8.85 13.78 -1.78
C HIS A 378 -8.75 13.04 -0.44
N GLY A 379 -7.86 13.48 0.44
CA GLY A 379 -7.56 12.88 1.74
C GLY A 379 -8.79 12.65 2.62
N PRO A 380 -9.70 13.62 2.81
CA PRO A 380 -10.85 13.43 3.69
C PRO A 380 -11.77 12.29 3.28
N ARG A 381 -12.00 12.16 1.97
CA ARG A 381 -12.88 11.12 1.40
C ARG A 381 -12.24 9.73 1.54
N ILE A 382 -10.94 9.62 1.32
CA ILE A 382 -10.19 8.36 1.46
C ILE A 382 -10.12 7.95 2.94
N ALA A 383 -9.76 8.88 3.83
CA ALA A 383 -9.66 8.62 5.26
C ALA A 383 -11.03 8.24 5.86
N SER A 384 -12.11 8.89 5.41
CA SER A 384 -13.47 8.51 5.79
C SER A 384 -13.82 7.09 5.32
N ALA A 385 -13.43 6.69 4.11
CA ALA A 385 -13.65 5.33 3.62
C ALA A 385 -12.86 4.29 4.43
N LEU A 386 -11.59 4.55 4.71
CA LEU A 386 -10.72 3.70 5.54
C LEU A 386 -11.20 3.60 7.00
N ALA A 387 -11.93 4.59 7.49
CA ALA A 387 -12.56 4.55 8.81
C ALA A 387 -13.81 3.64 8.85
N ARG A 388 -14.48 3.42 7.72
CA ARG A 388 -15.64 2.52 7.61
C ARG A 388 -15.21 1.06 7.51
N GLU A 389 -14.21 0.77 6.68
CA GLU A 389 -13.73 -0.58 6.41
C GLU A 389 -12.28 -0.56 5.93
N GLU A 390 -11.54 -1.66 6.16
CA GLU A 390 -10.19 -1.79 5.62
C GLU A 390 -10.19 -1.79 4.09
N LEU A 391 -9.11 -1.28 3.49
CA LEU A 391 -8.97 -1.30 2.03
C LEU A 391 -9.01 -2.74 1.51
N PRO A 392 -9.90 -3.08 0.55
CA PRO A 392 -9.97 -4.43 0.01
C PRO A 392 -8.61 -4.92 -0.48
N ARG A 393 -8.23 -6.15 -0.11
CA ARG A 393 -6.87 -6.70 -0.34
C ARG A 393 -6.39 -6.54 -1.79
N PHE A 394 -7.26 -6.80 -2.76
CA PHE A 394 -6.96 -6.60 -4.18
C PHE A 394 -6.69 -5.15 -4.55
N LEU A 395 -7.48 -4.21 -4.03
CA LEU A 395 -7.30 -2.79 -4.30
C LEU A 395 -6.02 -2.25 -3.62
N ALA A 396 -5.69 -2.76 -2.44
CA ALA A 396 -4.41 -2.50 -1.78
C ALA A 396 -3.22 -3.01 -2.61
N ALA A 397 -3.28 -4.24 -3.10
CA ALA A 397 -2.25 -4.82 -3.96
C ALA A 397 -2.13 -4.11 -5.31
N ALA A 398 -3.25 -3.61 -5.86
CA ALA A 398 -3.26 -2.79 -7.06
C ALA A 398 -2.57 -1.44 -6.83
N LEU A 399 -2.86 -0.78 -5.71
CA LEU A 399 -2.20 0.48 -5.34
C LEU A 399 -0.69 0.31 -5.12
N GLU A 400 -0.28 -0.77 -4.48
CA GLU A 400 1.14 -1.09 -4.29
C GLU A 400 1.84 -1.31 -5.64
N ALA A 401 1.26 -2.16 -6.50
CA ALA A 401 1.80 -2.40 -7.84
C ALA A 401 1.90 -1.11 -8.67
N GLN A 402 0.89 -0.24 -8.62
CA GLN A 402 0.90 1.06 -9.30
C GLN A 402 1.97 1.98 -8.72
N THR A 403 2.11 2.03 -7.39
CA THR A 403 3.13 2.86 -6.74
C THR A 403 4.54 2.45 -7.18
N ILE A 404 4.79 1.14 -7.30
CA ILE A 404 6.07 0.62 -7.80
C ILE A 404 6.25 0.96 -9.29
N ALA A 405 5.19 0.84 -10.10
CA ALA A 405 5.23 1.17 -11.53
C ALA A 405 5.50 2.66 -11.79
N ASP A 406 4.93 3.55 -10.97
CA ASP A 406 5.09 5.00 -11.11
C ASP A 406 6.43 5.51 -10.57
N ARG A 407 7.01 4.81 -9.59
CA ARG A 407 8.21 5.27 -8.86
C ARG A 407 9.35 5.72 -9.80
N PRO A 408 9.74 5.00 -10.85
CA PRO A 408 10.83 5.43 -11.73
C PRO A 408 10.59 6.76 -12.45
N PHE A 409 9.33 7.15 -12.65
CA PHE A 409 8.93 8.39 -13.32
C PHE A 409 8.38 9.45 -12.34
N SER A 410 8.36 9.12 -11.06
CA SER A 410 7.92 10.04 -10.01
C SER A 410 8.89 11.21 -9.87
N ARG A 411 8.40 12.28 -9.24
CA ARG A 411 9.19 13.46 -8.92
C ARG A 411 10.38 13.13 -8.02
N ASP A 412 10.25 12.12 -7.16
CA ASP A 412 11.32 11.60 -6.30
C ASP A 412 12.51 11.05 -7.10
N MET A 413 12.25 10.60 -8.33
CA MET A 413 13.25 9.99 -9.23
C MET A 413 13.61 10.90 -10.41
N ALA A 414 13.11 12.14 -10.46
CA ALA A 414 13.28 13.05 -11.59
C ALA A 414 14.75 13.37 -11.92
N LEU A 415 15.66 13.31 -10.93
CA LEU A 415 17.10 13.52 -11.12
C LEU A 415 17.83 12.27 -11.67
N ARG A 416 17.16 11.13 -11.74
CA ARG A 416 17.73 9.88 -12.24
C ARG A 416 17.02 9.48 -13.54
N LYS A 417 17.80 9.24 -14.60
CA LYS A 417 17.26 8.61 -15.81
C LYS A 417 16.78 7.18 -15.45
N PRO A 418 15.52 6.81 -15.74
CA PRO A 418 15.05 5.45 -15.53
C PRO A 418 15.94 4.44 -16.27
N SER A 419 16.29 3.34 -15.61
CA SER A 419 17.05 2.25 -16.22
C SER A 419 16.16 1.39 -17.13
N GLU A 420 16.78 0.52 -17.92
CA GLU A 420 16.05 -0.45 -18.73
C GLU A 420 15.19 -1.40 -17.87
N ALA A 421 15.71 -1.80 -16.70
CA ALA A 421 14.98 -2.64 -15.76
C ALA A 421 13.74 -1.92 -15.19
N ASP A 422 13.86 -0.62 -14.90
CA ASP A 422 12.73 0.19 -14.45
C ASP A 422 11.61 0.17 -15.49
N ILE A 423 11.93 0.52 -16.75
CA ILE A 423 10.95 0.65 -17.82
C ILE A 423 10.36 -0.71 -18.21
N SER A 424 11.19 -1.76 -18.21
CA SER A 424 10.75 -3.13 -18.48
C SER A 424 9.84 -3.70 -17.40
N SER A 425 9.92 -3.19 -16.16
CA SER A 425 9.02 -3.62 -15.07
C SER A 425 7.64 -2.96 -15.11
N VAL A 426 7.51 -1.79 -15.76
CA VAL A 426 6.29 -0.97 -15.73
C VAL A 426 5.12 -1.67 -16.41
N ILE A 427 5.32 -2.27 -17.60
CA ILE A 427 4.22 -2.93 -18.33
C ILE A 427 3.66 -4.13 -17.55
N PRO A 428 4.47 -5.08 -17.04
CA PRO A 428 3.95 -6.16 -16.20
C PRO A 428 3.26 -5.67 -14.92
N LEU A 429 3.77 -4.62 -14.28
CA LEU A 429 3.15 -4.05 -13.08
C LEU A 429 1.81 -3.38 -13.39
N ALA A 430 1.72 -2.57 -14.45
CA ALA A 430 0.48 -1.95 -14.91
C ALA A 430 -0.60 -3.01 -15.23
N ASP A 431 -0.22 -4.10 -15.89
CA ASP A 431 -1.12 -5.24 -16.13
C ASP A 431 -1.62 -5.88 -14.82
N ARG A 432 -0.73 -6.00 -13.84
CA ARG A 432 -1.05 -6.55 -12.51
C ARG A 432 -2.06 -5.67 -11.77
N VAL A 433 -1.97 -4.35 -11.89
CA VAL A 433 -2.97 -3.40 -11.36
C VAL A 433 -4.34 -3.72 -11.93
N VAL A 434 -4.46 -3.84 -13.27
CA VAL A 434 -5.74 -4.15 -13.93
C VAL A 434 -6.27 -5.51 -13.46
N GLN A 435 -5.43 -6.53 -13.36
CA GLN A 435 -5.84 -7.87 -12.88
C GLN A 435 -6.36 -7.86 -11.45
N HIS A 436 -5.71 -7.11 -10.56
CA HIS A 436 -6.14 -6.96 -9.17
C HIS A 436 -7.46 -6.18 -9.07
N VAL A 437 -7.62 -5.09 -9.82
CA VAL A 437 -8.89 -4.36 -9.88
C VAL A 437 -10.02 -5.22 -10.47
N ALA A 438 -9.73 -6.01 -11.51
CA ALA A 438 -10.71 -6.95 -12.08
C ALA A 438 -11.16 -7.98 -11.02
N ALA A 439 -10.22 -8.54 -10.27
CA ALA A 439 -10.52 -9.47 -9.20
C ALA A 439 -11.32 -8.82 -8.05
N HIS A 440 -11.01 -7.58 -7.68
CA HIS A 440 -11.82 -6.80 -6.73
C HIS A 440 -13.26 -6.62 -7.23
N ALA A 441 -13.44 -6.38 -8.53
CA ALA A 441 -14.74 -6.19 -9.16
C ALA A 441 -15.45 -7.50 -9.57
N ALA A 442 -14.86 -8.67 -9.27
CA ALA A 442 -15.34 -9.97 -9.75
C ALA A 442 -15.52 -10.06 -11.28
N LEU A 443 -14.62 -9.40 -12.03
CA LEU A 443 -14.56 -9.42 -13.49
C LEU A 443 -13.40 -10.29 -13.98
N GLY A 444 -13.54 -10.85 -15.18
CA GLY A 444 -12.39 -11.43 -15.88
C GLY A 444 -11.37 -10.33 -16.22
N PRO A 445 -10.04 -10.57 -16.09
CA PRO A 445 -9.05 -9.56 -16.45
C PRO A 445 -9.17 -9.07 -17.89
N ASN A 446 -9.44 -9.97 -18.84
CA ASN A 446 -9.64 -9.60 -20.25
C ASN A 446 -10.89 -8.73 -20.44
N ASP A 447 -11.97 -9.03 -19.72
CA ASP A 447 -13.19 -8.22 -19.78
C ASP A 447 -12.92 -6.79 -19.32
N LEU A 448 -12.11 -6.63 -18.26
CA LEU A 448 -11.71 -5.31 -17.79
C LEU A 448 -10.75 -4.61 -18.76
N PHE A 449 -9.77 -5.31 -19.35
CA PHE A 449 -8.92 -4.73 -20.40
C PHE A 449 -9.75 -4.23 -21.59
N ASP A 450 -10.69 -5.05 -22.07
CA ASP A 450 -11.55 -4.70 -23.19
C ASP A 450 -12.49 -3.54 -22.84
N LEU A 451 -12.99 -3.49 -21.60
CA LEU A 451 -13.78 -2.37 -21.10
C LEU A 451 -12.96 -1.09 -21.08
N LEU A 452 -11.81 -1.07 -20.41
CA LEU A 452 -10.96 0.11 -20.32
C LEU A 452 -10.44 0.56 -21.69
N GLY A 453 -10.12 -0.38 -22.58
CA GLY A 453 -9.71 -0.11 -23.95
C GLY A 453 -10.77 0.69 -24.75
N LYS A 454 -12.07 0.48 -24.48
CA LYS A 454 -13.14 1.29 -25.09
C LYS A 454 -13.12 2.76 -24.66
N HIS A 455 -12.46 3.09 -23.54
CA HIS A 455 -12.35 4.45 -23.02
C HIS A 455 -11.12 5.17 -23.58
N TRP A 456 -10.14 4.44 -24.15
CA TRP A 456 -8.91 5.01 -24.71
C TRP A 456 -9.16 6.10 -25.75
N PRO A 457 -10.03 5.93 -26.76
CA PRO A 457 -10.17 6.92 -27.83
C PRO A 457 -10.56 8.30 -27.33
N HIS A 458 -11.48 8.36 -26.37
CA HIS A 458 -11.92 9.61 -25.79
C HIS A 458 -10.87 10.21 -24.86
N ALA A 459 -10.21 9.39 -24.03
CA ALA A 459 -9.13 9.87 -23.18
C ALA A 459 -7.95 10.42 -23.99
N ARG A 460 -7.56 9.71 -25.06
CA ARG A 460 -6.49 10.14 -25.96
C ARG A 460 -6.83 11.46 -26.66
N TRP A 461 -8.07 11.58 -27.14
CA TRP A 461 -8.58 12.84 -27.68
C TRP A 461 -8.45 14.00 -26.68
N LEU A 462 -8.89 13.82 -25.43
CA LEU A 462 -8.75 14.85 -24.39
C LEU A 462 -7.28 15.24 -24.17
N THR A 463 -6.37 14.25 -24.06
CA THR A 463 -4.93 14.50 -23.90
C THR A 463 -4.36 15.29 -25.08
N ASP A 464 -4.72 14.94 -26.31
CA ASP A 464 -4.23 15.61 -27.51
C ASP A 464 -4.80 17.05 -27.65
N VAL A 465 -6.05 17.30 -27.22
CA VAL A 465 -6.59 18.67 -27.12
C VAL A 465 -5.81 19.48 -26.08
N GLN A 466 -5.57 18.93 -24.88
CA GLN A 466 -4.77 19.61 -23.84
C GLN A 466 -3.34 19.89 -24.32
N ARG A 467 -2.73 18.94 -25.03
CA ARG A 467 -1.41 19.10 -25.64
C ARG A 467 -1.42 20.21 -26.68
N ALA A 468 -2.45 20.31 -27.51
CA ALA A 468 -2.61 21.38 -28.49
C ALA A 468 -2.68 22.77 -27.81
N VAL A 469 -3.43 22.89 -26.70
CA VAL A 469 -3.43 24.11 -25.87
C VAL A 469 -2.05 24.42 -25.32
N GLY A 470 -1.38 23.42 -24.72
CA GLY A 470 -0.03 23.56 -24.18
C GLY A 470 0.98 24.03 -25.24
N MET A 471 0.94 23.50 -26.46
CA MET A 471 1.79 23.96 -27.56
C MET A 471 1.56 25.43 -27.93
N CYS A 472 0.33 25.93 -27.82
CA CYS A 472 0.03 27.35 -28.02
C CYS A 472 0.54 28.23 -26.86
N LEU A 473 0.51 27.71 -25.62
CA LEU A 473 0.89 28.43 -24.40
C LEU A 473 2.36 28.24 -23.96
N LEU A 474 3.15 27.41 -24.64
CA LEU A 474 4.59 27.25 -24.35
C LEU A 474 5.48 28.26 -25.11
N GLY A 475 4.94 28.94 -26.13
CA GLY A 475 5.69 29.89 -26.95
C GLY A 475 5.57 31.33 -26.44
N GLY A 476 6.63 31.88 -25.84
CA GLY A 476 6.70 33.29 -25.38
C GLY A 476 6.56 34.32 -26.51
N GLY A 477 5.32 34.60 -26.93
CA GLY A 477 4.87 35.57 -27.94
C GLY A 477 5.17 37.04 -27.63
N ASN A 478 5.21 37.91 -28.66
CA ASN A 478 5.23 39.37 -28.51
C ASN A 478 3.88 39.95 -28.01
N ARG A 479 2.87 39.10 -27.76
CA ARG A 479 1.57 39.47 -27.18
C ARG A 479 1.51 39.02 -25.71
N SER A 480 2.33 39.65 -24.87
CA SER A 480 2.47 39.26 -23.47
C SER A 480 1.15 39.29 -22.70
N GLU A 481 0.26 40.25 -23.00
CA GLU A 481 -1.04 40.38 -22.34
C GLU A 481 -1.98 39.21 -22.64
N LEU A 482 -2.25 38.93 -23.93
CA LEU A 482 -3.11 37.81 -24.33
C LEU A 482 -2.55 36.46 -23.85
N PHE A 483 -1.23 36.31 -23.90
CA PHE A 483 -0.57 35.12 -23.37
C PHE A 483 -0.79 34.97 -21.86
N SER A 484 -0.57 36.03 -21.08
CA SER A 484 -0.77 36.04 -19.63
C SER A 484 -2.23 35.81 -19.24
N GLU A 485 -3.18 36.39 -19.99
CA GLU A 485 -4.61 36.20 -19.79
C GLU A 485 -5.01 34.72 -19.99
N LEU A 486 -4.71 34.15 -21.16
CA LEU A 486 -5.08 32.77 -21.47
C LEU A 486 -4.35 31.75 -20.60
N THR A 487 -3.09 32.02 -20.24
CA THR A 487 -2.34 31.17 -19.30
C THR A 487 -2.92 31.25 -17.90
N GLY A 488 -3.29 32.46 -17.44
CA GLY A 488 -3.93 32.69 -16.16
C GLY A 488 -5.26 31.96 -16.05
N GLU A 489 -6.09 32.00 -17.10
CA GLU A 489 -7.36 31.27 -17.12
C GLU A 489 -7.16 29.75 -17.22
N TRP A 490 -6.24 29.28 -18.06
CA TRP A 490 -5.93 27.85 -18.23
C TRP A 490 -5.45 27.21 -16.93
N LEU A 491 -4.65 27.92 -16.15
CA LEU A 491 -4.09 27.45 -14.88
C LEU A 491 -4.94 27.82 -13.66
N ALA A 492 -6.07 28.51 -13.85
CA ALA A 492 -6.93 28.93 -12.75
C ALA A 492 -7.53 27.71 -12.03
N LYS A 493 -7.29 27.59 -10.72
CA LYS A 493 -7.90 26.54 -9.88
C LYS A 493 -9.44 26.55 -9.93
N ASN A 494 -10.03 27.73 -10.08
CA ASN A 494 -11.48 27.95 -10.15
C ASN A 494 -11.86 28.69 -11.44
N SER A 495 -11.65 28.06 -12.59
CA SER A 495 -12.09 28.64 -13.85
C SER A 495 -13.63 28.77 -13.89
N PRO A 496 -14.19 29.92 -14.33
CA PRO A 496 -15.63 30.13 -14.42
C PRO A 496 -16.29 29.22 -15.48
N ARG A 497 -15.50 28.58 -16.35
CA ARG A 497 -15.99 27.65 -17.38
C ARG A 497 -15.17 26.35 -17.41
N PRO A 498 -15.80 25.22 -17.78
CA PRO A 498 -15.10 23.99 -18.13
C PRO A 498 -14.00 24.24 -19.18
N TRP A 499 -12.83 23.61 -19.00
CA TRP A 499 -11.67 23.85 -19.86
C TRP A 499 -11.93 23.53 -21.36
N LEU A 500 -12.83 22.59 -21.67
CA LEU A 500 -13.24 22.34 -23.06
C LEU A 500 -13.99 23.52 -23.67
N LEU A 501 -14.79 24.25 -22.88
CA LEU A 501 -15.42 25.49 -23.34
C LEU A 501 -14.41 26.61 -23.51
N PHE A 502 -13.43 26.71 -22.61
CA PHE A 502 -12.31 27.61 -22.80
C PHE A 502 -11.62 27.35 -24.16
N VAL A 503 -11.35 26.10 -24.52
CA VAL A 503 -10.75 25.76 -25.83
C VAL A 503 -11.67 26.15 -26.98
N ALA A 504 -12.97 25.85 -26.90
CA ALA A 504 -13.92 26.19 -27.96
C ALA A 504 -14.00 27.71 -28.20
N ASP A 505 -14.15 28.47 -27.11
CA ASP A 505 -14.37 29.92 -27.15
C ASP A 505 -13.09 30.69 -27.49
N CYS A 506 -11.92 30.22 -27.05
CA CYS A 506 -10.62 30.88 -27.24
C CYS A 506 -9.77 30.26 -28.36
N SER A 507 -10.34 29.37 -29.19
CA SER A 507 -9.59 28.64 -30.23
C SER A 507 -8.82 29.54 -31.20
N GLY A 508 -9.43 30.65 -31.64
CA GLY A 508 -8.79 31.64 -32.53
C GLY A 508 -7.60 32.34 -31.86
N ASP A 509 -7.76 32.75 -30.60
CA ASP A 509 -6.72 33.42 -29.84
C ASP A 509 -5.56 32.47 -29.50
N LEU A 510 -5.86 31.24 -29.09
CA LEU A 510 -4.87 30.18 -28.88
C LEU A 510 -4.07 29.90 -30.16
N LEU A 511 -4.74 29.76 -31.31
CA LEU A 511 -4.06 29.58 -32.60
C LEU A 511 -3.21 30.79 -33.00
N SER A 512 -3.58 32.00 -32.58
CA SER A 512 -2.78 33.20 -32.82
C SER A 512 -1.47 33.20 -32.03
N LEU A 513 -1.42 32.52 -30.88
CA LEU A 513 -0.21 32.32 -30.06
C LEU A 513 0.65 31.14 -30.54
N CYS A 514 0.09 30.22 -31.33
CA CYS A 514 0.81 29.08 -31.87
C CYS A 514 1.98 29.50 -32.78
N ARG A 515 3.21 29.15 -32.38
CA ARG A 515 4.44 29.38 -33.14
C ARG A 515 4.91 28.17 -33.95
N ILE A 516 4.46 26.98 -33.60
CA ILE A 516 4.92 25.74 -34.23
C ILE A 516 4.13 25.53 -35.52
N GLU A 517 4.59 26.16 -36.61
CA GLU A 517 3.86 26.17 -37.88
C GLU A 517 3.64 24.76 -38.45
N SER A 518 4.61 23.86 -38.27
CA SER A 518 4.50 22.45 -38.67
C SER A 518 3.35 21.71 -37.99
N GLU A 519 2.94 22.14 -36.78
CA GLU A 519 1.86 21.52 -36.00
C GLU A 519 0.55 22.31 -36.09
N ARG A 520 0.53 23.50 -36.70
CA ARG A 520 -0.65 24.40 -36.70
C ARG A 520 -1.90 23.72 -37.27
N ALA A 521 -1.75 22.93 -38.33
CA ALA A 521 -2.86 22.19 -38.93
C ALA A 521 -3.45 21.14 -37.97
N TRP A 522 -2.58 20.41 -37.25
CA TRP A 522 -3.00 19.42 -36.26
C TRP A 522 -3.68 20.09 -35.05
N ILE A 523 -3.10 21.18 -34.52
CA ILE A 523 -3.67 21.98 -33.42
C ILE A 523 -5.06 22.51 -33.81
N ARG A 524 -5.19 23.08 -35.01
CA ARG A 524 -6.48 23.57 -35.52
C ARG A 524 -7.53 22.46 -35.56
N ARG A 525 -7.14 21.26 -36.01
CA ARG A 525 -8.03 20.09 -36.02
C ARG A 525 -8.44 19.67 -34.61
N MET A 526 -7.52 19.68 -33.65
CA MET A 526 -7.84 19.40 -32.23
C MET A 526 -8.86 20.39 -31.68
N PHE A 527 -8.69 21.70 -31.90
CA PHE A 527 -9.64 22.69 -31.43
C PHE A 527 -10.99 22.60 -32.16
N ALA A 528 -10.98 22.38 -33.47
CA ALA A 528 -12.21 22.19 -34.26
C ALA A 528 -13.04 21.02 -33.72
N SER A 529 -12.40 19.91 -33.36
CA SER A 529 -13.09 18.72 -32.82
C SER A 529 -13.85 18.96 -31.50
N VAL A 530 -13.60 20.07 -30.80
CA VAL A 530 -14.36 20.43 -29.59
C VAL A 530 -15.75 20.98 -29.95
N SER A 531 -15.86 21.70 -31.08
CA SER A 531 -17.09 22.36 -31.54
C SER A 531 -17.70 21.72 -32.79
N ASP A 532 -17.02 20.73 -33.39
CA ASP A 532 -17.48 20.00 -34.57
C ASP A 532 -17.50 18.49 -34.27
N HIS A 533 -18.70 17.94 -34.19
CA HIS A 533 -18.92 16.52 -33.94
C HIS A 533 -18.34 15.62 -35.06
N SER A 534 -18.30 16.08 -36.31
CA SER A 534 -17.78 15.28 -37.43
C SER A 534 -16.27 15.08 -37.32
N GLU A 535 -15.54 16.13 -36.96
CA GLU A 535 -14.09 16.07 -36.67
C GLU A 535 -13.80 15.21 -35.44
N TYR A 536 -14.58 15.37 -34.36
CA TYR A 536 -14.49 14.49 -33.20
C TYR A 536 -14.67 13.03 -33.59
N ARG A 537 -15.73 12.69 -34.33
CA ARG A 537 -16.01 11.31 -34.76
C ARG A 537 -14.87 10.73 -35.60
N ALA A 538 -14.30 11.52 -36.51
CA ALA A 538 -13.16 11.10 -37.32
C ALA A 538 -11.92 10.81 -36.45
N LEU A 539 -11.64 11.63 -35.44
CA LEU A 539 -10.55 11.40 -34.48
C LEU A 539 -10.79 10.18 -33.60
N ILE A 540 -12.01 9.99 -33.09
CA ILE A 540 -12.35 8.82 -32.29
C ILE A 540 -12.16 7.53 -33.09
N ALA A 541 -12.61 7.49 -34.36
CA ALA A 541 -12.37 6.33 -35.22
C ALA A 541 -10.86 6.04 -35.41
N TYR A 542 -10.05 7.09 -35.58
CA TYR A 542 -8.60 6.98 -35.66
C TYR A 542 -7.99 6.41 -34.36
N TYR A 543 -8.34 6.97 -33.20
CA TYR A 543 -7.83 6.50 -31.91
C TYR A 543 -8.35 5.12 -31.50
N THR A 544 -9.53 4.70 -31.99
CA THR A 544 -10.02 3.32 -31.86
C THR A 544 -9.10 2.34 -32.60
N ALA A 545 -8.71 2.65 -33.84
CA ALA A 545 -7.78 1.82 -34.60
C ALA A 545 -6.39 1.78 -33.96
N GLU A 546 -5.89 2.92 -33.47
CA GLU A 546 -4.65 3.01 -32.70
C GLU A 546 -4.70 2.14 -31.43
N GLY A 547 -5.77 2.25 -30.63
CA GLY A 547 -5.94 1.48 -29.40
C GLY A 547 -5.90 -0.04 -29.63
N ALA A 548 -6.48 -0.53 -30.73
CA ALA A 548 -6.40 -1.95 -31.10
C ALA A 548 -4.96 -2.41 -31.38
N VAL A 549 -4.16 -1.58 -32.06
CA VAL A 549 -2.74 -1.85 -32.33
C VAL A 549 -1.93 -1.82 -31.02
N LEU A 550 -2.20 -0.85 -30.15
CA LEU A 550 -1.52 -0.71 -28.85
C LEU A 550 -1.83 -1.89 -27.93
N GLU A 551 -3.08 -2.33 -27.86
CA GLU A 551 -3.47 -3.50 -27.05
C GLU A 551 -2.80 -4.79 -27.52
N ALA A 552 -2.80 -5.05 -28.83
CA ALA A 552 -2.12 -6.22 -29.39
C ALA A 552 -0.61 -6.18 -29.11
N ARG A 553 0.02 -5.00 -29.25
CA ARG A 553 1.44 -4.80 -28.96
C ARG A 553 1.74 -4.96 -27.47
N ARG A 554 0.91 -4.39 -26.59
CA ARG A 554 1.04 -4.50 -25.12
C ARG A 554 1.00 -5.95 -24.67
N ARG A 555 0.02 -6.75 -25.14
CA ARG A 555 -0.07 -8.19 -24.85
C ARG A 555 1.21 -8.93 -25.23
N ARG A 556 1.75 -8.66 -26.42
CA ARG A 556 3.01 -9.26 -26.90
C ARG A 556 4.20 -8.85 -26.02
N VAL A 557 4.33 -7.56 -25.71
CA VAL A 557 5.41 -7.01 -24.86
C VAL A 557 5.36 -7.62 -23.45
N ARG A 558 4.18 -7.63 -22.82
CA ARG A 558 4.00 -8.23 -21.50
C ARG A 558 4.40 -9.70 -21.49
N ASN A 559 3.96 -10.48 -22.48
CA ASN A 559 4.35 -11.89 -22.57
C ASN A 559 5.86 -12.05 -22.81
N ALA A 560 6.48 -11.15 -23.55
CA ALA A 560 7.92 -11.18 -23.73
C ALA A 560 8.66 -10.92 -22.42
N LEU A 561 8.29 -9.86 -21.70
CA LEU A 561 8.91 -9.46 -20.44
C LEU A 561 8.71 -10.50 -19.32
N VAL A 562 7.51 -11.08 -19.20
CA VAL A 562 7.18 -12.07 -18.16
C VAL A 562 7.89 -13.41 -18.40
N HIS A 563 8.08 -13.81 -19.65
CA HIS A 563 8.66 -15.11 -20.00
C HIS A 563 10.13 -15.03 -20.46
N GLY A 564 10.76 -13.87 -20.36
CA GLY A 564 12.16 -13.68 -20.76
C GLY A 564 12.41 -13.74 -22.26
N ASN A 565 11.39 -13.50 -23.10
CA ASN A 565 11.59 -13.38 -24.54
C ASN A 565 12.17 -12.00 -24.90
N PRO A 566 12.94 -11.89 -26.00
CA PRO A 566 13.51 -10.61 -26.40
C PRO A 566 12.42 -9.59 -26.78
N THR A 567 12.54 -8.37 -26.26
CA THR A 567 11.79 -7.20 -26.69
C THR A 567 12.71 -5.99 -26.70
N SER A 568 12.59 -5.12 -27.70
CA SER A 568 13.40 -3.90 -27.74
C SER A 568 12.76 -2.81 -26.88
N PHE A 569 13.61 -1.95 -26.32
CA PHE A 569 13.20 -0.81 -25.51
C PHE A 569 12.19 0.11 -26.23
N ALA A 570 12.43 0.40 -27.51
CA ALA A 570 11.52 1.23 -28.31
C ALA A 570 10.10 0.64 -28.41
N ILE A 571 9.97 -0.69 -28.45
CA ILE A 571 8.68 -1.35 -28.48
C ILE A 571 7.98 -1.25 -27.11
N VAL A 572 8.74 -1.39 -26.01
CA VAL A 572 8.21 -1.22 -24.63
C VAL A 572 7.69 0.21 -24.44
N GLU A 573 8.51 1.20 -24.79
CA GLU A 573 8.13 2.62 -24.66
C GLU A 573 6.89 2.95 -25.49
N SER A 574 6.76 2.36 -26.69
CA SER A 574 5.62 2.61 -27.58
C SER A 574 4.26 2.16 -27.04
N VAL A 575 4.20 1.35 -25.98
CA VAL A 575 2.95 0.91 -25.33
C VAL A 575 2.79 1.44 -23.91
N ARG A 576 3.78 2.18 -23.40
CA ARG A 576 3.82 2.62 -22.00
C ARG A 576 2.64 3.51 -21.66
N GLU A 577 2.39 4.56 -22.44
CA GLU A 577 1.27 5.48 -22.22
C GLU A 577 -0.08 4.74 -22.19
N TYR A 578 -0.26 3.76 -23.06
CA TYR A 578 -1.49 2.95 -23.10
C TYR A 578 -1.62 2.04 -21.88
N ALA A 579 -0.53 1.39 -21.45
CA ALA A 579 -0.53 0.57 -20.24
C ALA A 579 -0.79 1.40 -18.97
N GLU A 580 -0.17 2.58 -18.87
CA GLU A 580 -0.41 3.56 -17.80
C GLU A 580 -1.88 4.00 -17.84
N PHE A 581 -2.45 4.32 -18.99
CA PHE A 581 -3.87 4.67 -19.10
C PHE A 581 -4.78 3.56 -18.55
N LEU A 582 -4.53 2.30 -18.93
CA LEU A 582 -5.32 1.16 -18.46
C LEU A 582 -5.23 1.01 -16.94
N SER A 583 -4.00 0.99 -16.39
CA SER A 583 -3.80 0.78 -14.96
C SER A 583 -4.34 1.93 -14.11
N ARG A 584 -4.08 3.19 -14.53
CA ARG A 584 -4.59 4.40 -13.87
C ARG A 584 -6.10 4.46 -13.89
N SER A 585 -6.71 4.17 -15.05
CA SER A 585 -8.17 4.19 -15.19
C SER A 585 -8.83 3.09 -14.35
N ALA A 586 -8.25 1.89 -14.31
CA ALA A 586 -8.72 0.80 -13.45
C ALA A 586 -8.66 1.21 -11.97
N LEU A 587 -7.48 1.68 -11.52
CA LEU A 587 -7.22 1.98 -10.13
C LEU A 587 -8.09 3.15 -9.64
N ASN A 588 -8.17 4.24 -10.40
CA ASN A 588 -8.97 5.40 -10.03
C ASN A 588 -10.46 5.07 -9.91
N ARG A 589 -11.00 4.28 -10.84
CA ARG A 589 -12.40 3.83 -10.77
C ARG A 589 -12.64 2.85 -9.63
N GLY A 590 -11.71 1.94 -9.38
CA GLY A 590 -11.73 1.04 -8.23
C GLY A 590 -11.78 1.80 -6.91
N PHE A 591 -10.88 2.79 -6.73
CA PHE A 591 -10.88 3.63 -5.54
C PHE A 591 -12.12 4.50 -5.41
N GLU A 592 -12.58 5.11 -6.50
CA GLU A 592 -13.80 5.93 -6.44
C GLU A 592 -15.00 5.07 -6.03
N SER A 593 -15.10 3.82 -6.53
CA SER A 593 -16.15 2.89 -6.12
C SER A 593 -16.11 2.54 -4.63
N TYR A 594 -14.91 2.29 -4.10
CA TYR A 594 -14.69 2.04 -2.68
C TYR A 594 -15.03 3.26 -1.81
N VAL A 595 -14.58 4.45 -2.22
CA VAL A 595 -14.87 5.71 -1.51
C VAL A 595 -16.37 6.01 -1.50
N GLN A 596 -17.06 5.77 -2.62
CA GLN A 596 -18.50 6.00 -2.75
C GLN A 596 -19.37 4.86 -2.19
N GLY A 597 -18.79 3.68 -1.90
CA GLY A 597 -19.55 2.49 -1.50
C GLY A 597 -20.43 1.93 -2.62
N THR A 598 -20.02 2.09 -3.89
CA THR A 598 -20.75 1.59 -5.06
C THR A 598 -20.18 0.25 -5.54
N ALA A 599 -20.98 -0.52 -6.27
CA ALA A 599 -20.53 -1.80 -6.82
C ALA A 599 -19.36 -1.59 -7.81
N PRO A 600 -18.16 -2.18 -7.58
CA PRO A 600 -16.97 -1.87 -8.38
C PRO A 600 -17.14 -2.17 -9.87
N ALA A 601 -17.82 -3.26 -10.22
CA ALA A 601 -18.10 -3.62 -11.62
C ALA A 601 -18.95 -2.55 -12.34
N ALA A 602 -19.94 -1.97 -11.65
CA ALA A 602 -20.78 -0.92 -12.21
C ALA A 602 -19.99 0.39 -12.39
N ALA A 603 -19.17 0.78 -11.40
CA ALA A 603 -18.31 1.95 -11.49
C ALA A 603 -17.26 1.84 -12.61
N LEU A 604 -16.71 0.64 -12.82
CA LEU A 604 -15.78 0.37 -13.92
C LEU A 604 -16.49 0.50 -15.27
N ALA A 605 -17.72 -0.02 -15.40
CA ALA A 605 -18.51 0.05 -16.62
C ALA A 605 -19.12 1.43 -16.94
N GLN A 606 -19.18 2.33 -15.94
CA GLN A 606 -19.81 3.63 -16.11
C GLN A 606 -19.08 4.50 -17.14
N GLN A 607 -19.79 4.92 -18.18
CA GLN A 607 -19.32 5.95 -19.09
C GLN A 607 -19.67 7.33 -18.54
N ALA A 608 -18.81 8.32 -18.82
CA ALA A 608 -19.14 9.70 -18.47
C ALA A 608 -20.25 10.19 -19.39
N ASP A 609 -21.24 10.92 -18.85
CA ASP A 609 -22.38 11.45 -19.61
C ASP A 609 -21.95 12.23 -20.87
N GLN A 610 -20.83 12.94 -20.77
CA GLN A 610 -20.21 13.64 -21.90
C GLN A 610 -19.89 12.68 -23.06
N VAL A 611 -19.32 11.51 -22.77
CA VAL A 611 -18.96 10.52 -23.78
C VAL A 611 -20.22 10.00 -24.46
N THR A 612 -21.25 9.68 -23.69
CA THR A 612 -22.54 9.22 -24.22
C THR A 612 -23.21 10.29 -25.10
N ALA A 613 -23.24 11.54 -24.64
CA ALA A 613 -23.78 12.66 -25.41
C ALA A 613 -23.03 12.87 -26.73
N MET A 614 -21.69 12.80 -26.68
CA MET A 614 -20.86 12.95 -27.85
C MET A 614 -21.00 11.78 -28.83
N GLN A 615 -21.15 10.54 -28.34
CA GLN A 615 -21.47 9.40 -29.20
C GLN A 615 -22.86 9.51 -29.84
N GLY A 616 -23.80 10.22 -29.18
CA GLY A 616 -25.14 10.53 -29.68
C GLY A 616 -25.20 11.66 -30.71
N GLY A 617 -24.07 12.26 -31.10
CA GLY A 617 -24.00 13.29 -32.14
C GLY A 617 -23.79 14.72 -31.64
N GLN A 618 -23.70 14.94 -30.32
CA GLN A 618 -23.44 16.27 -29.75
C GLN A 618 -21.93 16.60 -29.80
N ASP A 619 -21.57 17.87 -30.04
CA ASP A 619 -20.20 18.33 -29.83
C ASP A 619 -19.94 18.67 -28.35
N ALA A 620 -18.66 18.69 -27.95
CA ALA A 620 -18.29 18.91 -26.55
C ALA A 620 -18.68 20.31 -26.07
N ALA A 621 -18.59 21.32 -26.92
CA ALA A 621 -18.93 22.69 -26.56
C ALA A 621 -20.44 22.83 -26.29
N SER A 622 -21.28 22.32 -27.17
CA SER A 622 -22.73 22.30 -26.97
C SER A 622 -23.13 21.55 -25.69
N TYR A 623 -22.51 20.40 -25.40
CA TYR A 623 -22.74 19.64 -24.17
C TYR A 623 -22.45 20.48 -22.91
N TRP A 624 -21.27 21.09 -22.83
CA TRP A 624 -20.89 21.85 -21.64
C TRP A 624 -21.67 23.17 -21.50
N ARG A 625 -22.03 23.85 -22.60
CA ARG A 625 -22.89 25.04 -22.55
C ARG A 625 -24.27 24.70 -21.99
N ALA A 626 -24.88 23.60 -22.45
CA ALA A 626 -26.15 23.12 -21.90
C ALA A 626 -26.03 22.82 -20.40
N ARG A 627 -24.95 22.16 -19.97
CA ARG A 627 -24.72 21.83 -18.56
C ARG A 627 -24.55 23.06 -17.66
N LEU A 628 -23.91 24.13 -18.16
CA LEU A 628 -23.79 25.39 -17.43
C LEU A 628 -25.15 26.08 -17.24
N VAL A 629 -25.99 26.09 -18.27
CA VAL A 629 -27.36 26.64 -18.18
C VAL A 629 -28.20 25.88 -17.15
N THR A 630 -28.12 24.55 -17.15
CA THR A 630 -28.82 23.72 -16.16
C THR A 630 -28.34 23.98 -14.74
N ARG A 631 -27.02 24.16 -14.52
CA ARG A 631 -26.45 24.48 -13.20
C ARG A 631 -26.78 25.90 -12.71
N ALA A 632 -26.92 26.85 -13.62
CA ALA A 632 -27.30 28.23 -13.30
C ALA A 632 -28.81 28.39 -12.97
N SER A 633 -29.63 27.35 -13.22
CA SER A 633 -31.05 27.38 -12.91
C SER A 633 -31.28 27.10 -11.41
N PRO A 634 -31.96 28.00 -10.66
CA PRO A 634 -31.97 28.01 -9.18
C PRO A 634 -32.89 26.96 -8.53
N GLY A 635 -32.95 25.71 -9.04
CA GLY A 635 -33.86 24.68 -8.55
C GLY A 635 -33.32 23.25 -8.48
N ALA A 636 -32.03 23.02 -8.74
CA ALA A 636 -31.49 21.65 -8.88
C ALA A 636 -30.56 21.19 -7.73
N GLU A 637 -30.39 21.97 -6.66
CA GLU A 637 -29.66 21.53 -5.45
C GLU A 637 -30.65 20.99 -4.39
N SER A 638 -31.23 19.82 -4.66
CA SER A 638 -31.81 18.96 -3.61
C SER A 638 -31.91 17.51 -4.08
N SER A 639 -30.75 16.82 -4.15
CA SER A 639 -30.66 15.36 -4.09
C SER A 639 -29.24 14.91 -3.79
#